data_AF-A0A6H1R6V9-F1
#
_entry.id   AF-A0A6H1R6V9-F1
#
_cell.length_a   1.000
_cell.length_b   1.000
_cell.length_c   1.000
_cell.angle_alpha   90.00
_cell.angle_beta   90.00
_cell.angle_gamma   90.00
#
_symmetry.space_group_name_H-M   'P 1'
#
loop_
_entity.id
_entity.type
_entity.pdbx_description
1 polymer ?
#
loop_
_entity_poly.entity_id
_entity_poly.type
_entity_poly.pdbx_seq_one_letter_code
_entity_poly.pdbx_strand_id
1 'polypeptide(L)'
;MATAAGAENEQELRLALAMRGGASMAVWIGGAVAEINRVREAVADSRAPADGGSTGTHPWAALAKLSGYDSVAVDVLAGASAGGLNATLLSATLVYGMPFDRMREVWVRLGDVEAMSRPVPKFWQRRPPSLLEGDRYFRAELADVITDNVPVAAERPGNQADLLLTATLLDPLLEQRFDGRSGPMLQERRTASFRFHHRGKAGDPLSDFGAGDDFAATVLRLAHAARSTSSFPFAFEPAQVRSSLGEPPDGEPNMVGLFSETVADPMLPPFRVIDGGVLDNIPVTAAIDAITAAPADRPTHRWLLYLNPDPVASHGQRREPGLAVPVTAAALKARLSQESLLADLDALDEHNRVVERTALRRKALFAPLRAAPDDERASVLAQHVDAVAPDNAVVRAELDAQAVYRLLTEPAGTEDGKLLPPVVGDPLAEWSAQARTQLARRLSAGLGSGATARVFDDARGLLTAVQECLGWAWDIERWAPESREIGRCKSVLYRLRSFGEVLEAHADRYWINGAKLEPLVETAELDEWVQRVLLRRARLQHRLPSPIQPLLGALLRAVEEGEDFQRELAEFAGELMSIVESSGADAVPDDAGVDAVAQARAVLHRVADRLAAAAPPREHVDEPQQIGYSLLERSDRRPATLRQLVVLTAPLDVGRVPGTRINLLRVVSDEQSPLPFTALRRDEAAPLRIADKIRGLDVGNFGAFLSAKWRANDWMWGRMDSAAALVRLLADPTRLAQRHGGSEELGDALQAIVSRPTVAELGELGEEQAKQWRGFLAEVWARHAEEVRAELDALFANPDDEHGLTETRRLLTERLQWTIAAAEVPFVASVSPGADPDGGRKPPLPAPAQLSSQVERYDVGRQRFADLGEPRALSMATRFGLLAYRAARPSGRGVLPWFGRRAMTLIKPLLMAILYAFAAPRRAALLGFLAASAVTFTGIGLGSLPGTQILSAEQHESAFQSSFVVSAGPFAPGAAEAPMLAPAVACPESGTGSDVACADSFGWFGGVPGNWLVVADFSGTSFGAGALLAMLFTVVFAVWSGWRLAHRFGRGLARWLPSAFIAVALLVAEFWLFTTGFRLGPLGLALVAALLTWPAAVAYRSAARVGASVLTLLVFVGVLWLCEPNAFSGGGWIVLATGFTAYAHMVLVGTVDVLAPRPRRRADFAPKAPPRTITPKAELSDLA
;
A
#
# COMPACT_ATOMS: atom_id res chain seq x y z
N MET A 1 -38.27 -14.24 -43.32
CA MET A 1 -37.39 -15.20 -42.60
C MET A 1 -36.09 -14.48 -42.31
N ALA A 2 -35.63 -14.48 -41.06
CA ALA A 2 -34.28 -14.14 -40.59
C ALA A 2 -33.57 -12.87 -41.13
N THR A 3 -33.73 -11.75 -40.42
CA THR A 3 -32.60 -10.85 -40.03
C THR A 3 -32.96 -10.17 -38.70
N ALA A 4 -32.89 -10.91 -37.59
CA ALA A 4 -32.86 -10.32 -36.26
C ALA A 4 -31.40 -9.96 -35.95
N ALA A 5 -31.00 -8.73 -36.25
CA ALA A 5 -29.74 -8.18 -35.75
C ALA A 5 -30.01 -7.65 -34.34
N GLY A 6 -29.34 -8.21 -33.33
CA GLY A 6 -29.59 -7.88 -31.93
C GLY A 6 -29.27 -6.42 -31.60
N ALA A 7 -30.16 -5.78 -30.83
CA ALA A 7 -29.97 -4.43 -30.33
C ALA A 7 -28.75 -4.35 -29.38
N GLU A 8 -27.96 -3.29 -29.50
CA GLU A 8 -26.85 -3.01 -28.58
C GLU A 8 -27.41 -2.53 -27.23
N ASN A 9 -27.42 -3.44 -26.25
CA ASN A 9 -28.03 -3.25 -24.94
C ASN A 9 -27.05 -2.59 -23.94
N GLU A 10 -26.88 -1.27 -24.05
CA GLU A 10 -25.93 -0.45 -23.27
C GLU A 10 -26.00 -0.71 -21.75
N GLN A 11 -25.14 -1.58 -21.23
CA GLN A 11 -24.96 -1.77 -19.78
C GLN A 11 -23.50 -1.61 -19.36
N GLU A 12 -23.30 -0.94 -18.22
CA GLU A 12 -22.00 -0.62 -17.66
C GLU A 12 -21.69 -1.45 -16.43
N LEU A 13 -20.51 -2.07 -16.40
CA LEU A 13 -19.97 -2.67 -15.20
C LEU A 13 -19.19 -1.60 -14.41
N ARG A 14 -19.66 -1.24 -13.22
CA ARG A 14 -18.95 -0.31 -12.32
C ARG A 14 -18.27 -1.05 -11.19
N LEU A 15 -16.99 -0.79 -11.03
CA LEU A 15 -16.11 -1.45 -10.07
C LEU A 15 -15.59 -0.42 -9.05
N ALA A 16 -15.98 -0.57 -7.78
CA ALA A 16 -15.27 0.05 -6.67
C ALA A 16 -14.16 -0.89 -6.17
N LEU A 17 -12.99 -0.37 -5.85
CA LEU A 17 -11.87 -1.15 -5.35
C LEU A 17 -11.63 -0.84 -3.87
N ALA A 18 -11.80 -1.83 -3.00
CA ALA A 18 -11.39 -1.79 -1.59
C ALA A 18 -10.07 -2.57 -1.42
N MET A 19 -8.96 -1.84 -1.26
CA MET A 19 -7.60 -2.39 -1.27
C MET A 19 -6.98 -2.46 0.11
N ARG A 20 -6.62 -3.68 0.53
CA ARG A 20 -6.07 -3.94 1.86
C ARG A 20 -4.67 -3.34 2.08
N GLY A 21 -4.45 -2.80 3.27
CA GLY A 21 -3.12 -2.44 3.78
C GLY A 21 -2.24 -3.67 4.06
N GLY A 22 -1.02 -3.65 3.52
CA GLY A 22 -0.04 -4.72 3.70
C GLY A 22 1.29 -4.45 2.99
N ALA A 23 2.25 -3.83 3.69
CA ALA A 23 3.63 -3.53 3.28
C ALA A 23 4.06 -3.96 1.86
N SER A 24 4.62 -5.16 1.67
CA SER A 24 5.06 -5.65 0.36
C SER A 24 4.00 -6.42 -0.43
N MET A 25 2.81 -6.67 0.16
CA MET A 25 1.64 -7.14 -0.58
C MET A 25 1.08 -6.09 -1.55
N ALA A 26 1.51 -4.82 -1.41
CA ALA A 26 1.31 -3.78 -2.43
C ALA A 26 1.65 -4.25 -3.85
N VAL A 27 2.65 -5.14 -4.00
CA VAL A 27 3.12 -5.58 -5.32
C VAL A 27 2.13 -6.56 -5.97
N TRP A 28 1.54 -7.47 -5.18
CA TRP A 28 0.46 -8.35 -5.65
C TRP A 28 -0.83 -7.56 -5.91
N ILE A 29 -1.18 -6.61 -5.02
CA ILE A 29 -2.33 -5.72 -5.23
C ILE A 29 -2.13 -4.90 -6.51
N GLY A 30 -0.94 -4.39 -6.78
CA GLY A 30 -0.61 -3.70 -8.02
C GLY A 30 -0.80 -4.59 -9.26
N GLY A 31 -0.38 -5.85 -9.20
CA GLY A 31 -0.67 -6.82 -10.25
C GLY A 31 -2.17 -7.02 -10.49
N ALA A 32 -2.96 -7.18 -9.42
CA ALA A 32 -4.41 -7.33 -9.53
C ALA A 32 -5.08 -6.07 -10.13
N VAL A 33 -4.69 -4.88 -9.64
CA VAL A 33 -5.16 -3.58 -10.14
C VAL A 33 -4.79 -3.37 -11.62
N ALA A 34 -3.60 -3.80 -12.06
CA ALA A 34 -3.19 -3.74 -13.46
C ALA A 34 -4.12 -4.58 -14.37
N GLU A 35 -4.50 -5.79 -13.93
CA GLU A 35 -5.41 -6.64 -14.71
C GLU A 35 -6.85 -6.11 -14.72
N ILE A 36 -7.33 -5.56 -13.61
CA ILE A 36 -8.63 -4.87 -13.53
C ILE A 36 -8.67 -3.66 -14.49
N ASN A 37 -7.61 -2.83 -14.49
CA ASN A 37 -7.48 -1.72 -15.41
C ASN A 37 -7.37 -2.18 -16.87
N ARG A 38 -6.74 -3.33 -17.13
CA ARG A 38 -6.68 -3.94 -18.47
C ARG A 38 -8.05 -4.34 -19.01
N VAL A 39 -8.98 -4.80 -18.16
CA VAL A 39 -10.38 -5.03 -18.57
C VAL A 39 -11.04 -3.72 -19.02
N ARG A 40 -10.88 -2.66 -18.22
CA ARG A 40 -11.41 -1.32 -18.49
C ARG A 40 -10.90 -0.77 -19.83
N GLU A 41 -9.59 -0.79 -20.03
CA GLU A 41 -8.93 -0.30 -21.25
C GLU A 41 -9.33 -1.14 -22.47
N ALA A 42 -9.29 -2.46 -22.40
CA ALA A 42 -9.68 -3.34 -23.50
C ALA A 42 -11.12 -3.08 -23.99
N VAL A 43 -12.06 -2.86 -23.06
CA VAL A 43 -13.46 -2.57 -23.40
C VAL A 43 -13.60 -1.19 -24.01
N ALA A 44 -12.90 -0.17 -23.49
CA ALA A 44 -12.88 1.17 -24.08
C ALA A 44 -12.29 1.18 -25.50
N ASP A 45 -11.14 0.54 -25.71
CA ASP A 45 -10.47 0.43 -27.01
C ASP A 45 -11.35 -0.27 -28.05
N SER A 46 -12.15 -1.26 -27.63
CA SER A 46 -13.08 -1.99 -28.52
C SER A 46 -14.21 -1.13 -29.11
N ARG A 47 -14.44 0.07 -28.56
CA ARG A 47 -15.42 1.06 -29.05
C ARG A 47 -14.81 2.15 -29.93
N ALA A 48 -13.48 2.29 -29.96
CA ALA A 48 -12.83 3.31 -30.77
C ALA A 48 -13.12 3.04 -32.27
N PRO A 49 -13.32 4.09 -33.10
CA PRO A 49 -13.46 3.92 -34.55
C PRO A 49 -12.30 3.09 -35.10
N ALA A 50 -12.61 2.08 -35.91
CA ALA A 50 -11.59 1.17 -36.43
C ALA A 50 -10.71 1.88 -37.47
N ASP A 51 -9.59 2.46 -37.02
CA ASP A 51 -8.54 3.04 -37.87
C ASP A 51 -7.82 1.95 -38.68
N GLY A 52 -8.48 1.47 -39.74
CA GLY A 52 -7.91 0.78 -40.91
C GLY A 52 -7.17 -0.56 -40.71
N GLY A 53 -6.86 -0.97 -39.48
CA GLY A 53 -5.93 -2.08 -39.20
C GLY A 53 -6.09 -2.76 -37.84
N SER A 54 -7.23 -2.59 -37.16
CA SER A 54 -7.49 -3.23 -35.85
C SER A 54 -7.46 -4.76 -35.94
N THR A 55 -6.41 -5.35 -35.39
CA THR A 55 -6.12 -6.80 -35.43
C THR A 55 -6.78 -7.55 -34.27
N GLY A 56 -8.12 -7.53 -34.25
CA GLY A 56 -8.97 -8.38 -33.41
C GLY A 56 -9.21 -7.85 -31.99
N THR A 57 -10.44 -8.07 -31.50
CA THR A 57 -10.91 -7.64 -30.17
C THR A 57 -10.22 -8.42 -29.04
N HIS A 58 -9.62 -7.70 -28.08
CA HIS A 58 -8.99 -8.31 -26.89
C HIS A 58 -9.97 -9.22 -26.13
N PRO A 59 -9.55 -10.40 -25.61
CA PRO A 59 -10.46 -11.38 -25.00
C PRO A 59 -11.27 -10.83 -23.82
N TRP A 60 -10.72 -9.92 -23.00
CA TRP A 60 -11.51 -9.22 -21.97
C TRP A 60 -12.70 -8.43 -22.52
N ALA A 61 -12.54 -7.73 -23.65
CA ALA A 61 -13.61 -6.97 -24.26
C ALA A 61 -14.65 -7.88 -24.92
N ALA A 62 -14.19 -8.97 -25.54
CA ALA A 62 -15.08 -10.00 -26.06
C ALA A 62 -15.88 -10.70 -24.94
N LEU A 63 -15.27 -10.99 -23.79
CA LEU A 63 -15.95 -11.54 -22.62
C LEU A 63 -16.93 -10.54 -21.99
N ALA A 64 -16.55 -9.28 -21.84
CA ALA A 64 -17.46 -8.24 -21.37
C ALA A 64 -18.70 -8.13 -22.27
N LYS A 65 -18.51 -8.07 -23.60
CA LYS A 65 -19.59 -8.05 -24.58
C LYS A 65 -20.44 -9.34 -24.54
N LEU A 66 -19.81 -10.51 -24.39
CA LEU A 66 -20.49 -11.81 -24.23
C LEU A 66 -21.40 -11.82 -22.99
N SER A 67 -20.94 -11.26 -21.87
CA SER A 67 -21.77 -11.07 -20.67
C SER A 67 -22.90 -10.07 -20.90
N GLY A 68 -22.78 -9.16 -21.87
CA GLY A 68 -23.67 -8.01 -22.10
C GLY A 68 -23.25 -6.72 -21.39
N TYR A 69 -21.95 -6.49 -21.18
CA TYR A 69 -21.37 -5.21 -20.76
C TYR A 69 -20.68 -4.53 -21.95
N ASP A 70 -21.08 -3.31 -22.26
CA ASP A 70 -20.47 -2.53 -23.34
C ASP A 70 -19.44 -1.53 -22.81
N SER A 71 -19.54 -1.11 -21.55
CA SER A 71 -18.50 -0.34 -20.85
C SER A 71 -18.16 -0.96 -19.50
N VAL A 72 -16.92 -0.73 -19.06
CA VAL A 72 -16.44 -1.02 -17.72
C VAL A 72 -15.86 0.28 -17.18
N ALA A 73 -16.23 0.66 -15.96
CA ALA A 73 -15.70 1.82 -15.26
C ALA A 73 -15.14 1.40 -13.90
N VAL A 74 -14.04 2.05 -13.51
CA VAL A 74 -13.47 1.98 -12.17
C VAL A 74 -13.45 3.42 -11.69
N ASP A 75 -14.32 3.77 -10.75
CA ASP A 75 -14.54 5.15 -10.31
C ASP A 75 -14.24 5.36 -8.82
N VAL A 76 -14.47 4.36 -7.96
CA VAL A 76 -14.22 4.44 -6.52
C VAL A 76 -12.97 3.66 -6.12
N LEU A 77 -12.02 4.34 -5.47
CA LEU A 77 -10.70 3.81 -5.10
C LEU A 77 -10.42 4.00 -3.61
N ALA A 78 -10.75 3.00 -2.80
CA ALA A 78 -10.56 3.03 -1.36
C ALA A 78 -9.38 2.14 -0.93
N GLY A 79 -8.47 2.64 -0.10
CA GLY A 79 -7.33 1.82 0.35
C GLY A 79 -6.56 2.34 1.56
N ALA A 80 -5.94 1.39 2.28
CA ALA A 80 -5.04 1.67 3.39
C ALA A 80 -3.59 1.34 3.01
N SER A 81 -2.60 2.09 3.48
CA SER A 81 -1.18 1.76 3.37
C SER A 81 -0.75 1.45 1.92
N ALA A 82 -0.02 0.36 1.73
CA ALA A 82 0.26 -0.32 0.47
C ALA A 82 -0.91 -0.45 -0.52
N GLY A 83 -2.15 -0.64 -0.04
CA GLY A 83 -3.35 -0.62 -0.89
C GLY A 83 -3.69 0.79 -1.36
N GLY A 84 -3.61 1.77 -0.46
CA GLY A 84 -3.77 3.19 -0.76
C GLY A 84 -2.74 3.76 -1.73
N LEU A 85 -1.51 3.21 -1.76
CA LEU A 85 -0.53 3.54 -2.81
C LEU A 85 -1.02 3.13 -4.20
N ASN A 86 -1.52 1.90 -4.36
CA ASN A 86 -2.06 1.45 -5.65
C ASN A 86 -3.34 2.22 -6.03
N ALA A 87 -4.17 2.58 -5.06
CA ALA A 87 -5.31 3.49 -5.26
C ALA A 87 -4.87 4.85 -5.83
N THR A 88 -3.82 5.45 -5.26
CA THR A 88 -3.26 6.73 -5.71
C THR A 88 -2.65 6.64 -7.12
N LEU A 89 -1.97 5.54 -7.43
CA LEU A 89 -1.41 5.32 -8.76
C LEU A 89 -2.52 5.09 -9.81
N LEU A 90 -3.58 4.35 -9.46
CA LEU A 90 -4.71 4.14 -10.37
C LEU A 90 -5.52 5.43 -10.56
N SER A 91 -5.67 6.30 -9.55
CA SER A 91 -6.32 7.60 -9.76
C SER A 91 -5.53 8.47 -10.76
N ALA A 92 -4.19 8.44 -10.71
CA ALA A 92 -3.37 9.09 -11.74
C ALA A 92 -3.53 8.46 -13.14
N THR A 93 -3.75 7.15 -13.25
CA THR A 93 -4.13 6.49 -14.50
C THR A 93 -5.51 6.95 -15.01
N LEU A 94 -6.53 6.96 -14.15
CA LEU A 94 -7.91 7.32 -14.50
C LEU A 94 -8.04 8.78 -14.96
N VAL A 95 -7.41 9.70 -14.22
CA VAL A 95 -7.52 11.15 -14.42
C VAL A 95 -6.53 11.64 -15.48
N TYR A 96 -5.25 11.26 -15.34
CA TYR A 96 -4.16 11.82 -16.15
C TYR A 96 -3.68 10.89 -17.28
N GLY A 97 -4.18 9.67 -17.41
CA GLY A 97 -3.78 8.74 -18.48
C GLY A 97 -2.42 8.07 -18.27
N MET A 98 -1.90 8.07 -17.03
CA MET A 98 -0.64 7.40 -16.69
C MET A 98 -0.73 5.88 -16.94
N PRO A 99 0.16 5.26 -17.74
CA PRO A 99 0.06 3.84 -18.10
C PRO A 99 0.41 2.93 -16.90
N PHE A 100 -0.59 2.29 -16.30
CA PHE A 100 -0.44 1.55 -15.04
C PHE A 100 0.52 0.34 -15.14
N ASP A 101 0.62 -0.30 -16.31
CA ASP A 101 1.55 -1.41 -16.56
C ASP A 101 3.03 -1.06 -16.26
N ARG A 102 3.40 0.23 -16.32
CA ARG A 102 4.75 0.70 -15.93
C ARG A 102 5.06 0.47 -14.44
N MET A 103 4.04 0.30 -13.60
CA MET A 103 4.23 0.12 -12.17
C MET A 103 4.95 -1.20 -11.84
N ARG A 104 4.93 -2.20 -12.73
CA ARG A 104 5.79 -3.38 -12.63
C ARG A 104 7.27 -3.03 -12.57
N GLU A 105 7.74 -2.20 -13.51
CA GLU A 105 9.13 -1.76 -13.64
C GLU A 105 9.52 -0.86 -12.45
N VAL A 106 8.60 0.01 -12.03
CA VAL A 106 8.78 0.87 -10.84
C VAL A 106 8.87 0.06 -9.55
N TRP A 107 8.03 -0.96 -9.35
CA TRP A 107 8.10 -1.86 -8.19
C TRP A 107 9.43 -2.62 -8.15
N VAL A 108 9.85 -3.18 -9.29
CA VAL A 108 11.15 -3.86 -9.43
C VAL A 108 12.30 -2.90 -9.04
N ARG A 109 12.27 -1.65 -9.54
CA ARG A 109 13.30 -0.62 -9.32
C ARG A 109 13.34 -0.08 -7.88
N LEU A 110 12.23 0.48 -7.40
CA LEU A 110 12.18 1.31 -6.18
C LEU A 110 11.82 0.52 -4.92
N GLY A 111 11.09 -0.59 -5.05
CA GLY A 111 10.62 -1.42 -3.93
C GLY A 111 11.73 -2.21 -3.22
N ASP A 112 13.00 -1.80 -3.32
CA ASP A 112 14.11 -2.45 -2.65
C ASP A 112 14.29 -1.92 -1.23
N VAL A 113 14.22 -2.82 -0.23
CA VAL A 113 14.31 -2.43 1.19
C VAL A 113 15.64 -1.77 1.53
N GLU A 114 16.73 -2.14 0.85
CA GLU A 114 18.06 -1.57 1.05
C GLU A 114 18.17 -0.18 0.40
N ALA A 115 17.51 0.06 -0.74
CA ALA A 115 17.36 1.40 -1.33
C ALA A 115 16.52 2.33 -0.44
N MET A 116 15.40 1.86 0.11
CA MET A 116 14.54 2.62 1.02
C MET A 116 15.18 2.91 2.39
N SER A 117 16.14 2.09 2.83
CA SER A 117 16.77 2.22 4.15
C SER A 117 17.46 3.57 4.37
N ARG A 118 17.38 4.10 5.61
CA ARG A 118 18.14 5.27 6.04
C ARG A 118 19.65 5.00 6.05
N PRO A 119 20.50 6.02 5.84
CA PRO A 119 21.93 5.88 6.10
C PRO A 119 22.14 5.58 7.58
N VAL A 120 23.09 4.69 7.91
CA VAL A 120 23.43 4.40 9.30
C VAL A 120 24.00 5.68 9.94
N PRO A 121 23.36 6.24 10.98
CA PRO A 121 23.81 7.51 11.54
C PRO A 121 25.15 7.34 12.26
N LYS A 122 26.07 8.26 11.94
CA LYS A 122 27.40 8.36 12.57
C LYS A 122 27.24 8.57 14.08
N PHE A 123 28.26 8.24 14.88
CA PHE A 123 28.04 8.11 16.32
C PHE A 123 27.61 9.40 17.05
N TRP A 124 27.93 10.56 16.48
CA TRP A 124 27.55 11.90 16.93
C TRP A 124 26.22 12.42 16.37
N GLN A 125 25.63 11.75 15.38
CA GLN A 125 24.35 12.16 14.79
C GLN A 125 23.17 11.78 15.70
N ARG A 126 22.07 12.54 15.59
CA ARG A 126 20.81 12.24 16.29
C ARG A 126 20.29 10.86 15.85
N ARG A 127 19.38 10.29 16.65
CA ARG A 127 18.75 9.01 16.32
C ARG A 127 17.97 9.11 15.01
N PRO A 128 17.91 8.03 14.22
CA PRO A 128 16.99 7.99 13.11
C PRO A 128 15.57 7.87 13.70
N PRO A 129 14.57 8.57 13.14
CA PRO A 129 13.18 8.47 13.62
C PRO A 129 12.51 7.14 13.24
N SER A 130 13.12 6.40 12.31
CA SER A 130 12.57 5.23 11.62
C SER A 130 13.69 4.40 10.98
N LEU A 131 13.36 3.29 10.32
CA LEU A 131 14.33 2.46 9.58
C LEU A 131 14.48 2.88 8.11
N LEU A 132 13.38 3.33 7.49
CA LEU A 132 13.26 3.68 6.07
C LEU A 132 13.06 5.20 5.89
N GLU A 133 13.27 5.71 4.68
CA GLU A 133 13.05 7.13 4.34
C GLU A 133 11.65 7.35 3.75
N GLY A 134 10.72 7.88 4.55
CA GLY A 134 9.36 8.21 4.09
C GLY A 134 9.36 9.48 3.23
N ASP A 135 9.64 10.63 3.85
CA ASP A 135 9.50 11.92 3.16
C ASP A 135 10.55 12.19 2.08
N ARG A 136 11.77 11.69 2.29
CA ARG A 136 12.94 12.02 1.44
C ARG A 136 13.19 11.03 0.30
N TYR A 137 12.52 9.90 0.31
CA TYR A 137 12.65 8.89 -0.73
C TYR A 137 11.26 8.52 -1.23
N PHE A 138 10.44 7.85 -0.42
CA PHE A 138 9.14 7.36 -0.89
C PHE A 138 8.22 8.48 -1.42
N ARG A 139 8.01 9.59 -0.69
CA ARG A 139 7.19 10.71 -1.20
C ARG A 139 7.76 11.36 -2.46
N ALA A 140 9.08 11.58 -2.50
CA ALA A 140 9.76 12.24 -3.63
C ALA A 140 9.72 11.36 -4.89
N GLU A 141 10.14 10.11 -4.78
CA GLU A 141 10.12 9.13 -5.87
C GLU A 141 8.70 8.87 -6.39
N LEU A 142 7.68 8.90 -5.53
CA LEU A 142 6.28 8.76 -5.95
C LEU A 142 5.79 9.98 -6.76
N ALA A 143 6.16 11.20 -6.33
CA ALA A 143 5.86 12.41 -7.09
C ALA A 143 6.59 12.42 -8.45
N ASP A 144 7.87 12.00 -8.48
CA ASP A 144 8.63 11.82 -9.72
C ASP A 144 8.01 10.74 -10.61
N VAL A 145 7.60 9.59 -10.06
CA VAL A 145 6.95 8.50 -10.83
C VAL A 145 5.65 8.95 -11.48
N ILE A 146 4.80 9.71 -10.78
CA ILE A 146 3.57 10.24 -11.38
C ILE A 146 3.92 11.29 -12.45
N THR A 147 4.81 12.23 -12.14
CA THR A 147 5.19 13.32 -13.06
C THR A 147 5.84 12.79 -14.35
N ASP A 148 6.81 11.87 -14.23
CA ASP A 148 7.62 11.37 -15.33
C ASP A 148 6.87 10.33 -16.21
N ASN A 149 5.66 9.88 -15.83
CA ASN A 149 4.85 8.90 -16.59
C ASN A 149 3.47 9.40 -17.05
N VAL A 150 3.07 10.63 -16.72
CA VAL A 150 1.80 11.21 -17.20
C VAL A 150 1.97 11.74 -18.65
N PRO A 151 1.05 11.41 -19.58
CA PRO A 151 1.08 11.94 -20.94
C PRO A 151 0.75 13.44 -21.02
N VAL A 152 0.98 14.01 -22.20
CA VAL A 152 0.76 15.44 -22.49
C VAL A 152 -0.74 15.78 -22.34
N ALA A 153 -1.05 17.00 -21.90
CA ALA A 153 -2.39 17.36 -21.42
C ALA A 153 -3.56 17.09 -22.38
N ALA A 154 -3.32 17.09 -23.70
CA ALA A 154 -4.34 16.80 -24.72
C ALA A 154 -4.76 15.32 -24.79
N GLU A 155 -3.97 14.40 -24.23
CA GLU A 155 -4.20 12.95 -24.26
C GLU A 155 -4.84 12.43 -22.96
N ARG A 156 -5.24 13.32 -22.05
CA ARG A 156 -5.75 12.96 -20.72
C ARG A 156 -7.21 12.52 -20.79
N PRO A 157 -7.57 11.32 -20.29
CA PRO A 157 -8.89 10.75 -20.52
C PRO A 157 -9.99 11.27 -19.58
N GLY A 158 -9.65 11.87 -18.43
CA GLY A 158 -10.64 12.50 -17.53
C GLY A 158 -11.73 11.56 -17.00
N ASN A 159 -11.38 10.30 -16.67
CA ASN A 159 -12.34 9.36 -16.10
C ASN A 159 -12.59 9.72 -14.63
N GLN A 160 -13.85 9.68 -14.18
CA GLN A 160 -14.22 9.90 -12.77
C GLN A 160 -13.33 9.09 -11.82
N ALA A 161 -12.86 9.73 -10.75
CA ALA A 161 -12.06 9.08 -9.71
C ALA A 161 -12.36 9.68 -8.34
N ASP A 162 -12.94 8.88 -7.45
CA ASP A 162 -13.16 9.18 -6.04
C ASP A 162 -12.17 8.35 -5.21
N LEU A 163 -11.05 8.98 -4.84
CA LEU A 163 -9.94 8.37 -4.11
C LEU A 163 -10.11 8.59 -2.60
N LEU A 164 -10.07 7.52 -1.82
CA LEU A 164 -10.15 7.55 -0.36
C LEU A 164 -9.02 6.74 0.29
N LEU A 165 -8.27 7.38 1.18
CA LEU A 165 -7.10 6.80 1.86
C LEU A 165 -7.25 6.89 3.38
N THR A 166 -7.12 5.78 4.11
CA THR A 166 -7.24 5.81 5.59
C THR A 166 -5.95 6.28 6.25
N ALA A 167 -6.05 6.91 7.42
CA ALA A 167 -4.93 7.33 8.25
C ALA A 167 -5.26 7.15 9.74
N THR A 168 -4.23 6.91 10.56
CA THR A 168 -4.40 6.84 12.01
C THR A 168 -3.69 8.03 12.67
N LEU A 169 -4.40 8.82 13.46
CA LEU A 169 -3.82 9.92 14.24
C LEU A 169 -3.00 9.37 15.41
N LEU A 170 -1.73 9.78 15.48
CA LEU A 170 -0.82 9.45 16.57
C LEU A 170 -1.21 10.20 17.86
N ASP A 171 -1.61 11.46 17.70
CA ASP A 171 -2.20 12.30 18.73
C ASP A 171 -3.73 12.23 18.61
N PRO A 172 -4.47 11.76 19.62
CA PRO A 172 -5.91 11.61 19.51
C PRO A 172 -6.59 12.98 19.44
N LEU A 173 -7.69 13.05 18.68
CA LEU A 173 -8.67 14.11 18.84
C LEU A 173 -9.64 13.73 19.97
N LEU A 174 -10.09 14.73 20.71
CA LEU A 174 -10.98 14.55 21.85
C LEU A 174 -12.39 14.95 21.42
N GLU A 175 -13.23 13.96 21.15
CA GLU A 175 -14.66 14.19 20.87
C GLU A 175 -15.46 14.28 22.17
N GLN A 176 -16.47 15.15 22.20
CA GLN A 176 -17.46 15.19 23.27
C GLN A 176 -18.76 14.53 22.79
N ARG A 177 -19.02 13.30 23.25
CA ARG A 177 -20.31 12.61 23.10
C ARG A 177 -21.19 13.00 24.28
N PHE A 178 -22.41 13.48 24.05
CA PHE A 178 -23.32 13.85 25.14
C PHE A 178 -24.30 12.72 25.44
N ASP A 179 -24.28 12.19 26.68
CA ASP A 179 -25.40 11.43 27.22
C ASP A 179 -26.28 12.38 28.05
N GLY A 180 -27.57 12.43 27.70
CA GLY A 180 -28.58 13.25 28.38
C GLY A 180 -28.82 12.89 29.85
N ARG A 181 -28.18 11.84 30.39
CA ARG A 181 -28.22 11.46 31.81
C ARG A 181 -26.90 11.59 32.57
N SER A 182 -25.75 11.55 31.90
CA SER A 182 -24.42 11.53 32.57
C SER A 182 -23.47 12.65 32.15
N GLY A 183 -23.85 13.50 31.18
CA GLY A 183 -23.07 14.67 30.77
C GLY A 183 -22.16 14.41 29.55
N PRO A 184 -21.20 15.31 29.27
CA PRO A 184 -20.25 15.14 28.18
C PRO A 184 -19.25 14.02 28.51
N MET A 185 -19.31 12.93 27.76
CA MET A 185 -18.32 11.87 27.72
C MET A 185 -17.21 12.24 26.72
N LEU A 186 -15.98 12.34 27.20
CA LEU A 186 -14.82 12.60 26.35
C LEU A 186 -14.29 11.28 25.77
N GLN A 187 -14.22 11.19 24.44
CA GLN A 187 -13.74 10.00 23.73
C GLN A 187 -12.54 10.35 22.85
N GLU A 188 -11.48 9.54 22.92
CA GLU A 188 -10.33 9.66 22.00
C GLU A 188 -10.70 9.09 20.62
N ARG A 189 -10.86 9.96 19.61
CA ARG A 189 -10.90 9.56 18.20
C ARG A 189 -9.49 9.56 17.62
N ARG A 190 -9.16 8.49 16.89
CA ARG A 190 -7.85 8.32 16.22
C ARG A 190 -7.97 7.98 14.73
N THR A 191 -9.18 7.84 14.22
CA THR A 191 -9.46 7.68 12.79
C THR A 191 -9.33 9.02 12.07
N ALA A 192 -8.72 8.99 10.89
CA ALA A 192 -8.68 10.09 9.94
C ALA A 192 -8.64 9.52 8.50
N SER A 193 -8.88 10.35 7.50
CA SER A 193 -8.78 9.93 6.10
C SER A 193 -8.36 11.08 5.19
N PHE A 194 -7.89 10.73 3.99
CA PHE A 194 -7.78 11.65 2.87
C PHE A 194 -8.83 11.30 1.81
N ARG A 195 -9.38 12.32 1.17
CA ARG A 195 -10.34 12.18 0.07
C ARG A 195 -9.93 13.11 -1.07
N PHE A 196 -10.04 12.62 -2.31
CA PHE A 196 -9.89 13.43 -3.52
C PHE A 196 -11.00 13.06 -4.49
N HIS A 197 -11.72 14.05 -4.99
CA HIS A 197 -12.78 13.92 -5.97
C HIS A 197 -12.32 14.34 -7.36
N HIS A 198 -12.81 13.66 -8.39
CA HIS A 198 -12.62 14.06 -9.77
C HIS A 198 -13.86 13.73 -10.59
N ARG A 199 -14.51 14.77 -11.11
CA ARG A 199 -15.56 14.70 -12.12
C ARG A 199 -15.20 15.66 -13.25
N GLY A 200 -15.28 15.24 -14.51
CA GLY A 200 -14.95 16.09 -15.66
C GLY A 200 -13.46 16.08 -16.02
N LYS A 201 -12.87 17.25 -16.24
CA LYS A 201 -11.45 17.41 -16.61
C LYS A 201 -10.61 17.82 -15.40
N ALA A 202 -9.32 17.53 -15.47
CA ALA A 202 -8.38 18.03 -14.48
C ALA A 202 -8.29 19.57 -14.60
N GLY A 203 -8.36 20.26 -13.46
CA GLY A 203 -8.51 21.71 -13.37
C GLY A 203 -9.96 22.19 -13.22
N ASP A 204 -10.96 21.35 -13.51
CA ASP A 204 -12.37 21.75 -13.35
C ASP A 204 -12.73 21.99 -11.86
N PRO A 205 -13.75 22.82 -11.57
CA PRO A 205 -14.11 23.14 -10.19
C PRO A 205 -14.59 21.96 -9.34
N LEU A 206 -15.10 20.88 -9.94
CA LEU A 206 -15.50 19.66 -9.21
C LEU A 206 -14.38 18.62 -9.11
N SER A 207 -13.13 19.02 -9.33
CA SER A 207 -11.98 18.13 -9.24
C SER A 207 -10.82 18.67 -8.40
N ASP A 208 -10.38 17.88 -7.44
CA ASP A 208 -9.15 18.09 -6.66
C ASP A 208 -7.86 17.84 -7.46
N PHE A 209 -8.00 17.44 -8.72
CA PHE A 209 -6.90 17.12 -9.62
C PHE A 209 -6.62 18.31 -10.54
N GLY A 210 -5.57 19.07 -10.24
CA GLY A 210 -5.16 20.24 -10.99
C GLY A 210 -4.58 19.93 -12.38
N ALA A 211 -4.64 20.93 -13.25
CA ALA A 211 -3.97 20.95 -14.55
C ALA A 211 -3.10 22.22 -14.66
N GLY A 212 -2.31 22.33 -15.73
CA GLY A 212 -1.36 23.45 -15.88
C GLY A 212 -0.40 23.56 -14.70
N ASP A 213 -0.29 24.75 -14.13
CA ASP A 213 0.60 25.04 -12.99
C ASP A 213 0.22 24.27 -11.71
N ASP A 214 -1.08 24.00 -11.49
CA ASP A 214 -1.58 23.28 -10.30
C ASP A 214 -1.26 21.78 -10.33
N PHE A 215 -0.91 21.21 -11.49
CA PHE A 215 -0.62 19.78 -11.64
C PHE A 215 0.48 19.32 -10.65
N ALA A 216 1.55 20.09 -10.53
CA ALA A 216 2.66 19.76 -9.62
C ALA A 216 2.23 19.79 -8.14
N ALA A 217 1.32 20.70 -7.77
CA ALA A 217 0.77 20.80 -6.43
C ALA A 217 -0.16 19.61 -6.10
N THR A 218 -1.02 19.19 -7.04
CA THR A 218 -1.82 17.96 -6.88
C THR A 218 -0.94 16.73 -6.78
N VAL A 219 0.08 16.56 -7.63
CA VAL A 219 0.97 15.40 -7.56
C VAL A 219 1.69 15.33 -6.21
N LEU A 220 2.12 16.47 -5.67
CA LEU A 220 2.70 16.55 -4.32
C LEU A 220 1.69 16.17 -3.22
N ARG A 221 0.43 16.62 -3.32
CA ARG A 221 -0.66 16.25 -2.39
C ARG A 221 -0.97 14.74 -2.43
N LEU A 222 -1.13 14.17 -3.63
CA LEU A 222 -1.34 12.73 -3.84
C LEU A 222 -0.19 11.90 -3.26
N ALA A 223 1.05 12.25 -3.60
CA ALA A 223 2.23 11.54 -3.08
C ALA A 223 2.37 11.67 -1.55
N HIS A 224 1.98 12.82 -0.98
CA HIS A 224 1.99 13.03 0.47
C HIS A 224 0.90 12.21 1.18
N ALA A 225 -0.31 12.14 0.63
CA ALA A 225 -1.39 11.31 1.17
C ALA A 225 -1.05 9.82 1.11
N ALA A 226 -0.55 9.33 -0.03
CA ALA A 226 -0.10 7.94 -0.21
C ALA A 226 1.05 7.55 0.75
N ARG A 227 2.02 8.44 0.95
CA ARG A 227 3.09 8.25 1.95
C ARG A 227 2.55 8.30 3.38
N SER A 228 1.53 9.12 3.65
CA SER A 228 0.92 9.27 4.97
C SER A 228 0.15 8.00 5.38
N THR A 229 -0.74 7.49 4.53
CA THR A 229 -1.45 6.22 4.76
C THR A 229 -0.49 5.03 4.89
N SER A 230 0.70 5.11 4.29
CA SER A 230 1.74 4.07 4.33
C SER A 230 2.82 4.26 5.42
N SER A 231 2.60 5.17 6.39
CA SER A 231 3.60 5.47 7.44
C SER A 231 3.60 4.41 8.56
N PHE A 232 3.97 3.17 8.18
CA PHE A 232 3.96 2.00 9.06
C PHE A 232 4.90 2.18 10.26
N PRO A 233 4.41 2.04 11.52
CA PRO A 233 5.21 2.25 12.72
C PRO A 233 6.54 1.48 12.71
N PHE A 234 7.59 2.13 13.24
CA PHE A 234 8.99 1.68 13.23
C PHE A 234 9.66 1.61 11.84
N ALA A 235 8.95 1.17 10.80
CA ALA A 235 9.49 1.11 9.43
C ALA A 235 9.70 2.53 8.87
N PHE A 236 8.63 3.33 8.84
CA PHE A 236 8.65 4.73 8.44
C PHE A 236 8.42 5.65 9.65
N GLU A 237 8.84 6.90 9.52
CA GLU A 237 8.49 7.95 10.49
C GLU A 237 6.99 8.31 10.36
N PRO A 238 6.33 8.78 11.44
CA PRO A 238 4.99 9.37 11.31
C PRO A 238 5.00 10.51 10.28
N ALA A 239 3.90 10.66 9.55
CA ALA A 239 3.74 11.77 8.61
C ALA A 239 3.23 13.02 9.32
N GLN A 240 3.68 14.17 8.85
CA GLN A 240 3.21 15.48 9.27
C GLN A 240 2.25 15.99 8.20
N VAL A 241 0.99 16.16 8.58
CA VAL A 241 -0.09 16.59 7.69
C VAL A 241 -0.52 17.98 8.13
N ARG A 242 -0.41 18.95 7.21
CA ARG A 242 -0.97 20.29 7.41
C ARG A 242 -2.31 20.35 6.70
N SER A 243 -3.31 20.76 7.46
CA SER A 243 -4.66 21.05 6.99
C SER A 243 -5.15 22.22 7.83
N SER A 244 -4.86 23.42 7.36
CA SER A 244 -5.15 24.68 8.03
C SER A 244 -5.48 25.77 7.03
N LEU A 245 -6.36 26.72 7.41
CA LEU A 245 -6.88 27.76 6.51
C LEU A 245 -5.86 28.84 6.06
N GLY A 246 -4.57 28.68 6.38
CA GLY A 246 -3.48 29.56 5.95
C GLY A 246 -2.52 28.90 4.96
N GLU A 247 -1.59 29.69 4.40
CA GLU A 247 -0.55 29.17 3.50
C GLU A 247 0.42 28.22 4.23
N PRO A 248 0.80 27.09 3.61
CA PRO A 248 1.80 26.18 4.17
C PRO A 248 3.23 26.72 3.98
N PRO A 249 4.21 26.25 4.75
CA PRO A 249 5.62 26.50 4.47
C PRO A 249 6.08 25.91 3.13
N ASP A 250 7.06 26.56 2.48
CA ASP A 250 7.64 26.13 1.19
C ASP A 250 7.96 24.62 1.13
N GLY A 251 7.33 23.92 0.18
CA GLY A 251 7.57 22.49 -0.09
C GLY A 251 6.76 21.50 0.75
N GLU A 252 5.89 21.98 1.65
CA GLU A 252 4.87 21.18 2.34
C GLU A 252 3.49 21.41 1.69
N PRO A 253 2.76 20.36 1.25
CA PRO A 253 1.41 20.55 0.70
C PRO A 253 0.40 20.84 1.81
N ASN A 254 -0.47 21.84 1.60
CA ASN A 254 -1.66 22.03 2.42
C ASN A 254 -2.78 21.09 1.93
N MET A 255 -3.42 20.40 2.89
CA MET A 255 -4.42 19.35 2.67
C MET A 255 -5.84 19.76 3.13
N VAL A 256 -6.13 21.05 3.33
CA VAL A 256 -7.50 21.54 3.58
C VAL A 256 -8.47 21.00 2.52
N GLY A 257 -9.64 20.54 2.96
CA GLY A 257 -10.67 19.91 2.12
C GLY A 257 -10.33 18.49 1.67
N LEU A 258 -9.05 18.10 1.71
CA LEU A 258 -8.55 16.78 1.27
C LEU A 258 -8.23 15.84 2.44
N PHE A 259 -8.07 16.35 3.65
CA PHE A 259 -7.85 15.60 4.89
C PHE A 259 -9.04 15.80 5.83
N SER A 260 -9.50 14.74 6.49
CA SER A 260 -10.71 14.74 7.33
C SER A 260 -10.65 15.72 8.51
N GLU A 261 -9.46 16.18 8.88
CA GLU A 261 -9.25 17.14 9.96
C GLU A 261 -8.75 18.47 9.39
N THR A 262 -9.30 19.58 9.87
CA THR A 262 -8.82 20.93 9.55
C THR A 262 -8.77 21.77 10.82
N VAL A 263 -7.69 22.54 11.02
CA VAL A 263 -7.59 23.53 12.09
C VAL A 263 -7.74 24.96 11.56
N ALA A 264 -8.36 25.84 12.34
CA ALA A 264 -8.49 27.25 11.99
C ALA A 264 -7.14 27.99 12.09
N ASP A 265 -6.38 27.77 13.16
CA ASP A 265 -5.09 28.44 13.42
C ASP A 265 -3.93 27.74 12.68
N PRO A 266 -3.29 28.40 11.68
CA PRO A 266 -2.15 27.83 10.95
C PRO A 266 -0.86 27.74 11.78
N MET A 267 -0.79 28.39 12.95
CA MET A 267 0.36 28.33 13.85
C MET A 267 0.40 27.04 14.69
N LEU A 268 -0.69 26.26 14.71
CA LEU A 268 -0.74 24.98 15.39
C LEU A 268 0.22 23.94 14.75
N PRO A 269 0.72 22.98 15.55
CA PRO A 269 1.58 21.93 15.02
C PRO A 269 0.82 21.05 14.00
N PRO A 270 1.49 20.53 12.96
CA PRO A 270 0.86 19.63 12.00
C PRO A 270 0.36 18.34 12.67
N PHE A 271 -0.75 17.80 12.18
CA PHE A 271 -1.26 16.51 12.59
C PHE A 271 -0.19 15.43 12.35
N ARG A 272 0.06 14.60 13.36
CA ARG A 272 0.96 13.45 13.22
C ARG A 272 0.14 12.22 12.93
N VAL A 273 0.30 11.65 11.74
CA VAL A 273 -0.40 10.42 11.33
C VAL A 273 0.57 9.26 11.16
N ILE A 274 0.07 8.06 11.41
CA ILE A 274 0.69 6.77 11.09
C ILE A 274 -0.25 6.01 10.15
N ASP A 275 0.23 4.85 9.71
CA ASP A 275 -0.44 3.97 8.76
C ASP A 275 -1.94 3.76 9.06
N GLY A 276 -2.78 3.90 8.02
CA GLY A 276 -4.23 3.75 8.14
C GLY A 276 -4.63 2.36 8.66
N GLY A 277 -3.89 1.33 8.23
CA GLY A 277 -4.09 -0.06 8.60
C GLY A 277 -3.70 -0.45 10.02
N VAL A 278 -3.43 0.53 10.88
CA VAL A 278 -3.43 0.36 12.33
C VAL A 278 -4.86 0.29 12.89
N LEU A 279 -5.81 1.05 12.31
CA LEU A 279 -7.21 1.08 12.75
C LEU A 279 -8.18 0.60 11.66
N ASP A 280 -8.05 1.15 10.45
CA ASP A 280 -8.85 0.74 9.29
C ASP A 280 -7.89 0.30 8.16
N ASN A 281 -7.74 -1.02 8.06
CA ASN A 281 -6.84 -1.66 7.12
C ASN A 281 -7.51 -1.97 5.78
N ILE A 282 -8.83 -1.83 5.66
CA ILE A 282 -9.59 -2.02 4.42
C ILE A 282 -10.87 -1.17 4.50
N PRO A 283 -10.89 0.06 3.95
CA PRO A 283 -12.04 0.98 4.05
C PRO A 283 -13.23 0.54 3.18
N VAL A 284 -13.85 -0.59 3.52
CA VAL A 284 -15.00 -1.16 2.78
C VAL A 284 -16.23 -0.27 2.98
N THR A 285 -16.55 0.11 4.21
CA THR A 285 -17.68 1.01 4.52
C THR A 285 -17.62 2.30 3.69
N ALA A 286 -16.47 2.98 3.67
CA ALA A 286 -16.31 4.21 2.87
C ALA A 286 -16.32 3.97 1.34
N ALA A 287 -15.97 2.76 0.88
CA ALA A 287 -16.14 2.36 -0.52
C ALA A 287 -17.62 2.13 -0.87
N ILE A 288 -18.42 1.60 0.06
CA ILE A 288 -19.89 1.42 -0.09
C ILE A 288 -20.58 2.78 -0.18
N ASP A 289 -20.23 3.72 0.69
CA ASP A 289 -20.78 5.08 0.67
C ASP A 289 -20.46 5.77 -0.67
N ALA A 290 -19.20 5.72 -1.10
CA ALA A 290 -18.75 6.34 -2.35
C ALA A 290 -19.38 5.67 -3.59
N ILE A 291 -19.40 4.33 -3.68
CA ILE A 291 -20.00 3.64 -4.84
C ILE A 291 -21.53 3.80 -4.85
N THR A 292 -22.17 4.07 -3.72
CA THR A 292 -23.59 4.43 -3.68
C THR A 292 -23.80 5.84 -4.23
N ALA A 293 -23.00 6.81 -3.80
CA ALA A 293 -23.07 8.21 -4.23
C ALA A 293 -22.63 8.46 -5.69
N ALA A 294 -21.94 7.52 -6.35
CA ALA A 294 -21.47 7.68 -7.72
C ALA A 294 -22.64 7.92 -8.74
N PRO A 295 -22.58 8.99 -9.57
CA PRO A 295 -23.57 9.25 -10.63
C PRO A 295 -23.38 8.30 -11.82
N ALA A 296 -24.45 7.99 -12.56
CA ALA A 296 -24.46 6.91 -13.55
C ALA A 296 -25.31 7.21 -14.80
N ASP A 297 -24.71 7.82 -15.82
CA ASP A 297 -25.40 8.25 -17.06
C ASP A 297 -26.06 7.11 -17.89
N ARG A 298 -25.80 5.85 -17.54
CA ARG A 298 -26.33 4.63 -18.17
C ARG A 298 -26.63 3.54 -17.13
N PRO A 299 -27.33 2.45 -17.46
CA PRO A 299 -27.66 1.40 -16.51
C PRO A 299 -26.39 0.70 -16.01
N THR A 300 -26.15 0.72 -14.68
CA THR A 300 -24.92 0.20 -14.07
C THR A 300 -25.15 -1.05 -13.23
N HIS A 301 -24.32 -2.07 -13.39
CA HIS A 301 -24.13 -3.12 -12.40
C HIS A 301 -22.96 -2.76 -11.50
N ARG A 302 -23.24 -2.51 -10.21
CA ARG A 302 -22.25 -2.04 -9.23
C ARG A 302 -21.64 -3.22 -8.46
N TRP A 303 -20.33 -3.34 -8.55
CA TRP A 303 -19.53 -4.37 -7.87
C TRP A 303 -18.45 -3.73 -7.00
N LEU A 304 -18.36 -4.19 -5.76
CA LEU A 304 -17.27 -3.88 -4.85
C LEU A 304 -16.24 -5.02 -4.92
N LEU A 305 -15.05 -4.73 -5.41
CA LEU A 305 -13.92 -5.65 -5.48
C LEU A 305 -13.05 -5.47 -4.24
N TYR A 306 -13.01 -6.50 -3.41
CA TYR A 306 -12.26 -6.54 -2.16
C TYR A 306 -10.93 -7.28 -2.38
N LEU A 307 -9.82 -6.53 -2.44
CA LEU A 307 -8.48 -7.03 -2.80
C LEU A 307 -7.72 -7.51 -1.55
N ASN A 308 -8.03 -8.76 -1.19
CA ASN A 308 -7.52 -9.62 -0.12
C ASN A 308 -6.25 -10.47 -0.38
N PRO A 309 -4.98 -10.00 -0.36
CA PRO A 309 -3.81 -10.87 -0.61
C PRO A 309 -3.59 -12.04 0.37
N ASP A 310 -4.29 -12.10 1.51
CA ASP A 310 -4.11 -13.11 2.56
C ASP A 310 -5.49 -13.71 2.93
N PRO A 311 -5.73 -15.01 2.72
CA PRO A 311 -7.08 -15.60 2.66
C PRO A 311 -7.70 -15.85 4.04
N VAL A 312 -7.39 -15.07 5.09
CA VAL A 312 -7.59 -15.43 6.50
C VAL A 312 -9.07 -15.56 6.93
N ALA A 313 -9.67 -16.68 6.55
CA ALA A 313 -10.43 -17.54 7.42
C ALA A 313 -9.65 -18.86 7.56
N SER A 314 -8.50 -18.81 8.25
CA SER A 314 -7.77 -20.04 8.60
C SER A 314 -8.67 -20.90 9.48
N HIS A 315 -9.16 -22.03 8.96
CA HIS A 315 -10.01 -22.96 9.71
C HIS A 315 -9.38 -23.35 11.04
N GLY A 316 -9.88 -22.80 12.15
CA GLY A 316 -9.83 -23.34 13.52
C GLY A 316 -8.47 -23.75 14.12
N GLN A 317 -7.34 -23.55 13.46
CA GLN A 317 -6.04 -24.02 13.96
C GLN A 317 -5.53 -23.10 15.06
N ARG A 318 -5.89 -23.47 16.29
CA ARG A 318 -5.38 -22.95 17.55
C ARG A 318 -3.84 -23.04 17.54
N ARG A 319 -3.18 -21.93 17.21
CA ARG A 319 -1.72 -21.84 17.14
C ARG A 319 -1.16 -22.04 18.55
N GLU A 320 -0.36 -23.07 18.77
CA GLU A 320 0.29 -23.25 20.07
C GLU A 320 1.25 -22.09 20.36
N PRO A 321 1.32 -21.60 21.61
CA PRO A 321 2.15 -20.45 21.97
C PRO A 321 3.63 -20.84 22.00
N GLY A 322 4.33 -20.62 20.88
CA GLY A 322 5.79 -20.59 20.82
C GLY A 322 6.38 -19.44 21.65
N LEU A 323 7.65 -19.57 22.04
CA LEU A 323 8.37 -18.70 23.00
C LEU A 323 8.00 -17.20 22.96
N ALA A 324 7.79 -16.63 24.14
CA ALA A 324 7.33 -15.26 24.33
C ALA A 324 8.26 -14.19 23.75
N VAL A 325 7.87 -13.64 22.61
CA VAL A 325 8.32 -12.33 22.12
C VAL A 325 7.55 -11.25 22.90
N PRO A 326 8.15 -10.11 23.30
CA PRO A 326 7.46 -9.08 24.08
C PRO A 326 6.17 -8.57 23.40
N VAL A 327 5.05 -8.83 24.05
CA VAL A 327 3.71 -8.59 23.50
C VAL A 327 3.30 -7.14 23.70
N THR A 328 3.48 -6.31 22.67
CA THR A 328 2.86 -4.97 22.58
C THR A 328 2.35 -4.67 21.17
N ALA A 329 3.21 -4.72 20.15
CA ALA A 329 2.81 -4.40 18.77
C ALA A 329 2.01 -5.53 18.08
N ALA A 330 2.43 -6.79 18.24
CA ALA A 330 1.87 -7.92 17.49
C ALA A 330 0.45 -8.30 17.95
N ALA A 331 0.18 -8.30 19.26
CA ALA A 331 -1.16 -8.59 19.78
C ALA A 331 -2.13 -7.42 19.56
N LEU A 332 -1.66 -6.17 19.59
CA LEU A 332 -2.48 -5.01 19.24
C LEU A 332 -2.88 -5.08 17.76
N LYS A 333 -1.92 -5.35 16.87
CA LYS A 333 -2.19 -5.55 15.43
C LYS A 333 -3.15 -6.72 15.17
N ALA A 334 -2.95 -7.86 15.84
CA ALA A 334 -3.82 -9.02 15.67
C ALA A 334 -5.26 -8.76 16.15
N ARG A 335 -5.42 -8.11 17.31
CA ARG A 335 -6.72 -7.81 17.92
C ARG A 335 -7.52 -6.76 17.13
N LEU A 336 -6.84 -5.75 16.57
CA LEU A 336 -7.50 -4.73 15.73
C LEU A 336 -7.82 -5.24 14.32
N SER A 337 -7.02 -6.15 13.75
CA SER A 337 -7.19 -6.60 12.36
C SER A 337 -8.33 -7.60 12.07
N GLN A 338 -8.97 -8.15 13.10
CA GLN A 338 -10.04 -9.15 12.95
C GLN A 338 -11.44 -8.58 13.23
N GLU A 339 -11.56 -7.43 13.89
CA GLU A 339 -12.86 -6.85 14.25
C GLU A 339 -13.51 -6.04 13.11
N SER A 340 -12.76 -5.48 12.14
CA SER A 340 -13.36 -4.66 11.07
C SER A 340 -14.07 -5.47 9.98
N LEU A 341 -13.45 -6.52 9.42
CA LEU A 341 -13.97 -7.16 8.19
C LEU A 341 -15.39 -7.72 8.33
N LEU A 342 -15.76 -8.25 9.50
CA LEU A 342 -17.13 -8.74 9.71
C LEU A 342 -18.13 -7.57 9.76
N ALA A 343 -17.79 -6.49 10.49
CA ALA A 343 -18.63 -5.29 10.54
C ALA A 343 -18.76 -4.61 9.17
N ASP A 344 -17.69 -4.60 8.38
CA ASP A 344 -17.67 -4.10 6.99
C ASP A 344 -18.58 -4.92 6.05
N LEU A 345 -18.64 -6.24 6.24
CA LEU A 345 -19.56 -7.12 5.49
C LEU A 345 -21.01 -6.96 5.98
N ASP A 346 -21.23 -6.86 7.30
CA ASP A 346 -22.55 -6.57 7.89
C ASP A 346 -23.11 -5.23 7.39
N ALA A 347 -22.26 -4.22 7.18
CA ALA A 347 -22.65 -2.93 6.60
C ALA A 347 -23.10 -3.05 5.13
N LEU A 348 -22.40 -3.86 4.31
CA LEU A 348 -22.83 -4.14 2.94
C LEU A 348 -24.15 -4.91 2.89
N ASP A 349 -24.29 -5.92 3.75
CA ASP A 349 -25.49 -6.72 3.88
C ASP A 349 -26.68 -5.87 4.33
N GLU A 350 -26.50 -4.97 5.28
CA GLU A 350 -27.56 -4.06 5.73
C GLU A 350 -27.90 -3.01 4.67
N HIS A 351 -26.94 -2.47 3.91
CA HIS A 351 -27.22 -1.64 2.73
C HIS A 351 -28.09 -2.39 1.72
N ASN A 352 -27.70 -3.61 1.34
CA ASN A 352 -28.46 -4.43 0.39
C ASN A 352 -29.86 -4.80 0.94
N ARG A 353 -29.99 -5.07 2.24
CA ARG A 353 -31.30 -5.26 2.90
C ARG A 353 -32.13 -3.99 2.93
N VAL A 354 -31.54 -2.80 3.11
CA VAL A 354 -32.25 -1.51 3.03
C VAL A 354 -32.78 -1.29 1.61
N VAL A 355 -31.97 -1.53 0.58
CA VAL A 355 -32.41 -1.48 -0.83
C VAL A 355 -33.58 -2.43 -1.08
N GLU A 356 -33.49 -3.69 -0.63
CA GLU A 356 -34.57 -4.68 -0.79
C GLU A 356 -35.84 -4.31 -0.02
N ARG A 357 -35.72 -3.90 1.25
CA ARG A 357 -36.85 -3.40 2.06
C ARG A 357 -37.52 -2.19 1.40
N THR A 358 -36.74 -1.29 0.81
CA THR A 358 -37.26 -0.11 0.10
C THR A 358 -38.00 -0.50 -1.18
N ALA A 359 -37.48 -1.45 -1.96
CA ALA A 359 -38.17 -2.01 -3.12
C ALA A 359 -39.50 -2.70 -2.73
N LEU A 360 -39.51 -3.46 -1.62
CA LEU A 360 -40.72 -4.10 -1.09
C LEU A 360 -41.75 -3.09 -0.55
N ARG A 361 -41.31 -2.03 0.14
CA ARG A 361 -42.18 -0.92 0.56
C ARG A 361 -42.79 -0.19 -0.64
N ARG A 362 -41.98 0.09 -1.67
CA ARG A 362 -42.47 0.65 -2.95
C ARG A 362 -43.50 -0.28 -3.60
N LYS A 363 -43.25 -1.59 -3.61
CA LYS A 363 -44.22 -2.60 -4.09
C LYS A 363 -45.55 -2.56 -3.34
N ALA A 364 -45.54 -2.30 -2.03
CA ALA A 364 -46.75 -2.13 -1.23
C ALA A 364 -47.49 -0.82 -1.56
N LEU A 365 -46.79 0.32 -1.70
CA LEU A 365 -47.41 1.62 -2.03
C LEU A 365 -48.12 1.61 -3.39
N PHE A 366 -47.56 0.92 -4.38
CA PHE A 366 -48.15 0.81 -5.72
C PHE A 366 -49.17 -0.34 -5.84
N ALA A 367 -49.41 -1.13 -4.80
CA ALA A 367 -50.35 -2.26 -4.85
C ALA A 367 -51.82 -1.86 -5.14
N PRO A 368 -52.38 -0.75 -4.58
CA PRO A 368 -53.72 -0.30 -4.95
C PRO A 368 -53.83 0.08 -6.44
N LEU A 369 -52.78 0.69 -6.99
CA LEU A 369 -52.71 1.07 -8.40
C LEU A 369 -52.61 -0.17 -9.31
N ARG A 370 -51.89 -1.21 -8.87
CA ARG A 370 -51.81 -2.49 -9.59
C ARG A 370 -53.16 -3.21 -9.67
N ALA A 371 -53.99 -3.09 -8.62
CA ALA A 371 -55.31 -3.70 -8.56
C ALA A 371 -56.37 -2.92 -9.38
N ALA A 372 -56.12 -1.64 -9.67
CA ALA A 372 -57.04 -0.79 -10.43
C ALA A 372 -56.95 -1.04 -11.96
N PRO A 373 -58.07 -0.92 -12.69
CA PRO A 373 -58.10 -0.83 -14.15
C PRO A 373 -57.17 0.28 -14.69
N ASP A 374 -56.56 0.06 -15.85
CA ASP A 374 -55.56 0.95 -16.46
C ASP A 374 -56.04 2.40 -16.64
N ASP A 375 -57.32 2.59 -16.92
CA ASP A 375 -58.00 3.88 -17.10
C ASP A 375 -58.37 4.57 -15.77
N GLU A 376 -58.63 3.81 -14.71
CA GLU A 376 -58.95 4.35 -13.38
C GLU A 376 -57.70 4.75 -12.57
N ARG A 377 -56.53 4.18 -12.87
CA ARG A 377 -55.28 4.35 -12.09
C ARG A 377 -54.89 5.80 -11.81
N ALA A 378 -55.14 6.73 -12.73
CA ALA A 378 -54.83 8.15 -12.51
C ALA A 378 -55.72 8.78 -11.42
N SER A 379 -57.01 8.39 -11.37
CA SER A 379 -57.93 8.82 -10.30
C SER A 379 -57.59 8.16 -8.98
N VAL A 380 -57.27 6.86 -8.99
CA VAL A 380 -56.83 6.12 -7.80
C VAL A 380 -55.54 6.69 -7.22
N LEU A 381 -54.56 7.09 -8.05
CA LEU A 381 -53.34 7.78 -7.59
C LEU A 381 -53.69 9.10 -6.91
N ALA A 382 -54.55 9.92 -7.51
CA ALA A 382 -54.96 11.19 -6.93
C ALA A 382 -55.64 11.01 -5.57
N GLN A 383 -56.65 10.14 -5.49
CA GLN A 383 -57.36 9.83 -4.25
C GLN A 383 -56.44 9.26 -3.16
N HIS A 384 -55.52 8.36 -3.54
CA HIS A 384 -54.58 7.77 -2.59
C HIS A 384 -53.60 8.82 -2.05
N VAL A 385 -53.04 9.66 -2.94
CA VAL A 385 -52.14 10.76 -2.55
C VAL A 385 -52.85 11.79 -1.67
N ASP A 386 -54.07 12.22 -2.01
CA ASP A 386 -54.83 13.16 -1.21
C ASP A 386 -55.12 12.61 0.21
N ALA A 387 -55.31 11.29 0.35
CA ALA A 387 -55.49 10.63 1.63
C ALA A 387 -54.20 10.52 2.47
N VAL A 388 -53.03 10.27 1.86
CA VAL A 388 -51.76 10.06 2.58
C VAL A 388 -50.85 11.29 2.66
N ALA A 389 -51.10 12.35 1.88
CA ALA A 389 -50.23 13.53 1.81
C ALA A 389 -49.96 14.21 3.16
N PRO A 390 -50.93 14.34 4.11
CA PRO A 390 -50.65 14.90 5.43
C PRO A 390 -49.68 14.03 6.25
N ASP A 391 -49.93 12.73 6.30
CA ASP A 391 -49.09 11.78 7.06
C ASP A 391 -47.69 11.66 6.45
N ASN A 392 -47.61 11.57 5.12
CA ASN A 392 -46.33 11.56 4.40
C ASN A 392 -45.55 12.86 4.61
N ALA A 393 -46.21 14.01 4.75
CA ALA A 393 -45.54 15.27 5.07
C ALA A 393 -44.94 15.26 6.48
N VAL A 394 -45.63 14.67 7.47
CA VAL A 394 -45.11 14.47 8.83
C VAL A 394 -43.92 13.50 8.82
N VAL A 395 -44.01 12.37 8.11
CA VAL A 395 -42.90 11.41 7.98
C VAL A 395 -41.69 12.06 7.30
N ARG A 396 -41.89 12.85 6.25
CA ARG A 396 -40.81 13.57 5.58
C ARG A 396 -40.18 14.64 6.49
N ALA A 397 -40.99 15.39 7.25
CA ALA A 397 -40.49 16.36 8.23
C ALA A 397 -39.66 15.71 9.35
N GLU A 398 -40.02 14.49 9.78
CA GLU A 398 -39.24 13.71 10.75
C GLU A 398 -37.91 13.21 10.17
N LEU A 399 -37.90 12.70 8.93
CA LEU A 399 -36.66 12.37 8.22
C LEU A 399 -35.75 13.61 8.05
N ASP A 400 -36.34 14.76 7.72
CA ASP A 400 -35.63 16.02 7.58
C ASP A 400 -35.03 16.48 8.92
N ALA A 401 -35.76 16.30 10.04
CA ALA A 401 -35.29 16.61 11.39
C ALA A 401 -34.12 15.71 11.82
N GLN A 402 -34.17 14.40 11.51
CA GLN A 402 -33.09 13.45 11.78
C GLN A 402 -31.82 13.77 10.97
N ALA A 403 -31.97 14.19 9.71
CA ALA A 403 -30.87 14.63 8.87
C ALA A 403 -30.21 15.90 9.43
N VAL A 404 -31.00 16.90 9.85
CA VAL A 404 -30.49 18.14 10.48
C VAL A 404 -29.83 17.86 11.83
N TYR A 405 -30.38 16.96 12.65
CA TYR A 405 -29.75 16.56 13.90
C TYR A 405 -28.35 15.97 13.65
N ARG A 406 -28.24 15.03 12.71
CA ARG A 406 -26.96 14.42 12.31
C ARG A 406 -25.97 15.47 11.78
N LEU A 407 -26.43 16.38 10.92
CA LEU A 407 -25.62 17.48 10.38
C LEU A 407 -25.00 18.36 11.48
N LEU A 408 -25.72 18.58 12.57
CA LEU A 408 -25.27 19.42 13.69
C LEU A 408 -24.36 18.66 14.67
N THR A 409 -24.60 17.37 14.90
CA THR A 409 -23.81 16.56 15.86
C THR A 409 -22.61 15.86 15.25
N GLU A 410 -22.69 15.51 13.97
CA GLU A 410 -21.68 14.77 13.21
C GLU A 410 -21.48 15.41 11.82
N PRO A 411 -21.03 16.68 11.74
CA PRO A 411 -20.86 17.41 10.46
C PRO A 411 -19.71 16.91 9.59
N ALA A 412 -18.78 16.12 10.15
CA ALA A 412 -17.59 15.66 9.44
C ALA A 412 -17.98 14.79 8.23
N GLY A 413 -17.46 15.12 7.05
CA GLY A 413 -17.76 14.39 5.81
C GLY A 413 -19.07 14.78 5.13
N THR A 414 -19.79 15.81 5.59
CA THR A 414 -20.87 16.47 4.82
C THR A 414 -20.32 17.48 3.78
N GLU A 415 -19.06 17.33 3.40
CA GLU A 415 -18.21 18.28 2.71
C GLU A 415 -17.77 17.66 1.38
N ASP A 416 -17.72 18.45 0.31
CA ASP A 416 -17.17 18.04 -1.00
C ASP A 416 -15.83 18.73 -1.32
N GLY A 417 -15.29 19.48 -0.36
CA GLY A 417 -13.98 20.13 -0.43
C GLY A 417 -13.98 21.46 -1.19
N LYS A 418 -14.51 21.47 -2.43
CA LYS A 418 -14.42 22.62 -3.34
C LYS A 418 -15.66 23.50 -3.47
N LEU A 419 -16.87 22.96 -3.34
CA LEU A 419 -18.09 23.77 -3.35
C LEU A 419 -18.55 24.11 -1.92
N LEU A 420 -18.37 23.16 -0.99
CA LEU A 420 -18.72 23.31 0.41
C LEU A 420 -17.47 23.18 1.30
N PRO A 421 -17.01 24.27 1.95
CA PRO A 421 -15.78 24.27 2.73
C PRO A 421 -15.94 23.50 4.07
N PRO A 422 -14.85 22.90 4.58
CA PRO A 422 -14.90 22.00 5.73
C PRO A 422 -15.43 22.66 7.01
N VAL A 423 -16.09 21.85 7.84
CA VAL A 423 -16.75 22.27 9.08
C VAL A 423 -15.75 22.22 10.23
N VAL A 424 -14.99 23.29 10.41
CA VAL A 424 -14.02 23.36 11.51
C VAL A 424 -14.72 23.41 12.87
N GLY A 425 -14.48 22.41 13.71
CA GLY A 425 -14.95 22.31 15.11
C GLY A 425 -16.41 21.87 15.28
N ASP A 426 -16.77 21.53 16.52
CA ASP A 426 -18.16 21.24 16.95
C ASP A 426 -19.06 22.47 16.72
N PRO A 427 -20.08 22.42 15.83
CA PRO A 427 -20.99 23.54 15.59
C PRO A 427 -21.80 23.94 16.83
N LEU A 428 -21.97 23.02 17.77
CA LEU A 428 -22.72 23.20 19.01
C LEU A 428 -21.80 23.52 20.19
N ALA A 429 -20.49 23.77 19.98
CA ALA A 429 -19.46 23.88 21.03
C ALA A 429 -19.92 24.69 22.26
N GLU A 430 -20.48 25.87 22.02
CA GLU A 430 -20.90 26.84 23.05
C GLU A 430 -22.32 26.61 23.61
N TRP A 431 -23.07 25.63 23.08
CA TRP A 431 -24.44 25.33 23.50
C TRP A 431 -24.50 24.59 24.85
N SER A 432 -25.53 24.90 25.65
CA SER A 432 -25.76 24.21 26.91
C SER A 432 -26.08 22.72 26.72
N ALA A 433 -25.65 21.88 27.66
CA ALA A 433 -25.93 20.43 27.62
C ALA A 433 -27.45 20.13 27.59
N GLN A 434 -28.26 21.00 28.20
CA GLN A 434 -29.73 20.90 28.18
C GLN A 434 -30.29 21.18 26.78
N ALA A 435 -29.82 22.22 26.09
CA ALA A 435 -30.21 22.52 24.71
C ALA A 435 -29.81 21.37 23.76
N ARG A 436 -28.56 20.89 23.83
CA ARG A 436 -28.06 19.74 23.04
C ARG A 436 -28.91 18.48 23.26
N THR A 437 -29.26 18.16 24.51
CA THR A 437 -30.08 16.97 24.85
C THR A 437 -31.52 17.05 24.30
N GLN A 438 -32.07 18.26 24.18
CA GLN A 438 -33.44 18.46 23.69
C GLN A 438 -33.51 18.66 22.16
N LEU A 439 -32.38 18.90 21.50
CA LEU A 439 -32.27 19.27 20.08
C LEU A 439 -33.06 18.33 19.15
N ALA A 440 -32.81 17.02 19.20
CA ALA A 440 -33.51 16.05 18.35
C ALA A 440 -35.05 16.16 18.47
N ARG A 441 -35.57 16.13 19.71
CA ARG A 441 -37.00 16.22 19.98
C ARG A 441 -37.61 17.57 19.54
N ARG A 442 -36.85 18.66 19.67
CA ARG A 442 -37.30 20.00 19.24
C ARG A 442 -37.26 20.18 17.73
N LEU A 443 -36.28 19.60 17.04
CA LEU A 443 -36.27 19.54 15.57
C LEU A 443 -37.50 18.78 15.05
N SER A 444 -37.75 17.56 15.55
CA SER A 444 -38.95 16.78 15.21
C SER A 444 -40.25 17.56 15.43
N ALA A 445 -40.38 18.22 16.60
CA ALA A 445 -41.56 19.04 16.89
C ALA A 445 -41.67 20.29 16.01
N GLY A 446 -40.56 20.98 15.76
CA GLY A 446 -40.53 22.24 15.00
C GLY A 446 -40.77 22.05 13.50
N LEU A 447 -40.23 20.98 12.90
CA LEU A 447 -40.51 20.62 11.51
C LEU A 447 -41.89 19.94 11.37
N GLY A 448 -42.28 19.09 12.32
CA GLY A 448 -43.54 18.33 12.28
C GLY A 448 -44.80 19.16 12.53
N SER A 449 -44.76 20.12 13.47
CA SER A 449 -45.97 20.90 13.87
C SER A 449 -46.55 21.81 12.80
N GLY A 450 -45.78 22.11 11.75
CA GLY A 450 -46.22 22.85 10.55
C GLY A 450 -46.13 22.05 9.25
N ALA A 451 -45.95 20.73 9.32
CA ALA A 451 -45.79 19.89 8.14
C ALA A 451 -47.03 19.93 7.24
N THR A 452 -46.83 20.34 5.98
CA THR A 452 -47.88 20.39 4.95
C THR A 452 -47.32 19.85 3.64
N ALA A 453 -48.17 19.63 2.64
CA ALA A 453 -47.75 19.19 1.30
C ALA A 453 -46.75 20.12 0.58
N ARG A 454 -46.39 21.28 1.16
CA ARG A 454 -45.28 22.14 0.73
C ARG A 454 -43.90 21.59 1.07
N VAL A 455 -43.77 20.62 1.98
CA VAL A 455 -42.46 19.99 2.30
C VAL A 455 -41.86 19.24 1.10
N PHE A 456 -42.69 18.90 0.10
CA PHE A 456 -42.29 18.28 -1.17
C PHE A 456 -41.93 19.30 -2.27
N ASP A 457 -42.03 20.60 -1.98
CA ASP A 457 -41.69 21.67 -2.91
C ASP A 457 -40.25 22.20 -2.77
N ASP A 458 -39.46 21.65 -1.83
CA ASP A 458 -38.07 22.03 -1.57
C ASP A 458 -37.04 21.33 -2.47
N ALA A 459 -35.75 21.63 -2.29
CA ALA A 459 -34.66 21.04 -3.07
C ALA A 459 -34.58 19.50 -2.91
N ARG A 460 -34.91 18.96 -1.74
CA ARG A 460 -35.01 17.49 -1.54
C ARG A 460 -36.20 16.93 -2.31
N GLY A 461 -37.35 17.61 -2.33
CA GLY A 461 -38.48 17.24 -3.19
C GLY A 461 -38.19 17.30 -4.69
N LEU A 462 -37.32 18.23 -5.13
CA LEU A 462 -36.77 18.23 -6.49
C LEU A 462 -35.86 17.01 -6.73
N LEU A 463 -34.97 16.68 -5.80
CA LEU A 463 -34.09 15.49 -5.90
C LEU A 463 -34.89 14.19 -6.02
N THR A 464 -35.93 13.99 -5.20
CA THR A 464 -36.85 12.84 -5.34
C THR A 464 -37.52 12.84 -6.72
N ALA A 465 -37.96 14.00 -7.24
CA ALA A 465 -38.59 14.10 -8.56
C ALA A 465 -37.63 13.76 -9.71
N VAL A 466 -36.36 14.19 -9.60
CA VAL A 466 -35.28 13.84 -10.53
C VAL A 466 -35.01 12.33 -10.49
N GLN A 467 -34.99 11.72 -9.31
CA GLN A 467 -34.83 10.27 -9.16
C GLN A 467 -35.97 9.49 -9.82
N GLU A 468 -37.22 9.90 -9.64
CA GLU A 468 -38.36 9.26 -10.32
C GLU A 468 -38.21 9.31 -11.85
N CYS A 469 -37.71 10.43 -12.38
CA CYS A 469 -37.44 10.59 -13.81
C CYS A 469 -36.21 9.79 -14.30
N LEU A 470 -35.17 9.62 -13.46
CA LEU A 470 -34.03 8.74 -13.77
C LEU A 470 -34.45 7.26 -13.76
N GLY A 471 -35.24 6.85 -12.76
CA GLY A 471 -35.84 5.53 -12.68
C GLY A 471 -36.70 5.20 -13.89
N TRP A 472 -37.50 6.17 -14.34
CA TRP A 472 -38.29 6.06 -15.55
C TRP A 472 -37.44 5.99 -16.82
N ALA A 473 -36.41 6.85 -16.95
CA ALA A 473 -35.52 6.86 -18.11
C ALA A 473 -34.74 5.53 -18.29
N TRP A 474 -34.18 4.99 -17.19
CA TRP A 474 -33.55 3.66 -17.20
C TRP A 474 -34.52 2.54 -17.52
N ASP A 475 -35.78 2.66 -17.10
CA ASP A 475 -36.79 1.66 -17.42
C ASP A 475 -37.17 1.70 -18.91
N ILE A 476 -37.38 2.88 -19.52
CA ILE A 476 -37.60 3.00 -20.98
C ILE A 476 -36.40 2.41 -21.75
N GLU A 477 -35.18 2.69 -21.31
CA GLU A 477 -33.94 2.22 -21.95
C GLU A 477 -33.81 0.68 -22.01
N ARG A 478 -34.46 -0.08 -21.12
CA ARG A 478 -34.46 -1.56 -21.16
C ARG A 478 -35.14 -2.16 -22.41
N TRP A 479 -36.05 -1.42 -23.04
CA TRP A 479 -36.88 -1.91 -24.16
C TRP A 479 -36.94 -0.92 -25.35
N ALA A 480 -36.33 0.25 -25.22
CA ALA A 480 -36.11 1.21 -26.30
C ALA A 480 -34.63 1.66 -26.43
N PRO A 481 -33.65 0.73 -26.49
CA PRO A 481 -32.22 1.05 -26.37
C PRO A 481 -31.69 1.99 -27.48
N GLU A 482 -32.32 2.03 -28.65
CA GLU A 482 -31.87 2.86 -29.79
C GLU A 482 -32.16 4.37 -29.61
N SER A 483 -32.92 4.77 -28.59
CA SER A 483 -33.38 6.15 -28.41
C SER A 483 -32.31 7.05 -27.77
N ARG A 484 -31.48 7.66 -28.61
CA ARG A 484 -30.47 8.69 -28.24
C ARG A 484 -31.02 9.84 -27.39
N GLU A 485 -32.33 10.10 -27.45
CA GLU A 485 -33.00 11.14 -26.68
C GLU A 485 -33.11 10.79 -25.18
N ILE A 486 -33.22 9.51 -24.82
CA ILE A 486 -33.22 9.05 -23.42
C ILE A 486 -31.83 9.33 -22.80
N GLY A 487 -30.75 9.04 -23.52
CA GLY A 487 -29.38 9.36 -23.12
C GLY A 487 -29.18 10.84 -22.81
N ARG A 488 -29.70 11.73 -23.67
CA ARG A 488 -29.69 13.19 -23.44
C ARG A 488 -30.50 13.56 -22.20
N CYS A 489 -31.71 13.04 -22.04
CA CYS A 489 -32.57 13.32 -20.89
C CYS A 489 -31.90 12.91 -19.57
N LYS A 490 -31.30 11.72 -19.48
CA LYS A 490 -30.52 11.28 -18.31
C LYS A 490 -29.37 12.22 -17.99
N SER A 491 -28.61 12.67 -18.99
CA SER A 491 -27.48 13.59 -18.78
C SER A 491 -27.94 14.93 -18.20
N VAL A 492 -29.09 15.46 -18.63
CA VAL A 492 -29.72 16.65 -18.03
C VAL A 492 -30.19 16.37 -16.61
N LEU A 493 -30.81 15.21 -16.35
CA LEU A 493 -31.24 14.80 -15.00
C LEU A 493 -30.06 14.67 -14.02
N TYR A 494 -28.89 14.18 -14.46
CA TYR A 494 -27.69 14.13 -13.60
C TYR A 494 -27.15 15.52 -13.26
N ARG A 495 -27.08 16.43 -14.23
CA ARG A 495 -26.69 17.83 -13.95
C ARG A 495 -27.69 18.52 -13.03
N LEU A 496 -28.99 18.28 -13.24
CA LEU A 496 -30.06 18.82 -12.40
C LEU A 496 -30.03 18.22 -10.97
N ARG A 497 -29.63 16.95 -10.83
CA ARG A 497 -29.36 16.33 -9.53
C ARG A 497 -28.20 17.02 -8.82
N SER A 498 -27.05 17.21 -9.48
CA SER A 498 -25.90 17.90 -8.86
C SER A 498 -26.22 19.35 -8.49
N PHE A 499 -27.02 20.06 -9.29
CA PHE A 499 -27.59 21.36 -8.90
C PHE A 499 -28.42 21.27 -7.62
N GLY A 500 -29.33 20.29 -7.52
CA GLY A 500 -30.18 20.08 -6.34
C GLY A 500 -29.39 19.71 -5.08
N GLU A 501 -28.35 18.87 -5.23
CA GLU A 501 -27.41 18.49 -4.15
C GLU A 501 -26.65 19.71 -3.62
N VAL A 502 -26.13 20.57 -4.51
CA VAL A 502 -25.45 21.83 -4.15
C VAL A 502 -26.40 22.79 -3.44
N LEU A 503 -27.61 23.00 -3.97
CA LEU A 503 -28.61 23.88 -3.38
C LEU A 503 -29.06 23.38 -1.99
N GLU A 504 -29.24 22.07 -1.81
CA GLU A 504 -29.59 21.45 -0.52
C GLU A 504 -28.46 21.62 0.50
N ALA A 505 -27.22 21.32 0.14
CA ALA A 505 -26.06 21.44 1.02
C ALA A 505 -25.82 22.88 1.49
N HIS A 506 -25.97 23.87 0.59
CA HIS A 506 -25.85 25.29 0.93
C HIS A 506 -27.03 25.78 1.79
N ALA A 507 -28.26 25.34 1.51
CA ALA A 507 -29.42 25.69 2.33
C ALA A 507 -29.31 25.09 3.74
N ASP A 508 -28.80 23.86 3.86
CA ASP A 508 -28.53 23.19 5.13
C ASP A 508 -27.38 23.85 5.92
N ARG A 509 -26.46 24.58 5.27
CA ARG A 509 -25.37 25.30 5.93
C ARG A 509 -25.86 26.38 6.91
N TYR A 510 -27.09 26.91 6.74
CA TYR A 510 -27.71 27.79 7.73
C TYR A 510 -27.91 27.15 9.11
N TRP A 511 -28.07 25.82 9.20
CA TRP A 511 -28.10 25.13 10.51
C TRP A 511 -26.76 25.26 11.23
N ILE A 512 -25.66 25.00 10.53
CA ILE A 512 -24.31 25.06 11.07
C ILE A 512 -23.92 26.50 11.42
N ASN A 513 -24.13 27.46 10.50
CA ASN A 513 -23.81 28.87 10.75
C ASN A 513 -24.71 29.43 11.87
N GLY A 514 -26.01 29.13 11.86
CA GLY A 514 -26.94 29.53 12.92
C GLY A 514 -26.60 28.93 14.29
N ALA A 515 -26.06 27.71 14.34
CA ALA A 515 -25.62 27.09 15.59
C ALA A 515 -24.36 27.74 16.16
N LYS A 516 -23.43 28.15 15.29
CA LYS A 516 -22.17 28.82 15.66
C LYS A 516 -22.35 30.30 16.04
N LEU A 517 -23.26 31.02 15.39
CA LEU A 517 -23.47 32.45 15.58
C LEU A 517 -24.49 32.79 16.67
N GLU A 518 -25.45 31.90 16.93
CA GLU A 518 -26.53 32.09 17.90
C GLU A 518 -26.49 30.95 18.96
N PRO A 519 -25.45 30.88 19.82
CA PRO A 519 -25.28 29.78 20.77
C PRO A 519 -26.34 29.80 21.87
N LEU A 520 -27.08 28.70 22.01
CA LEU A 520 -28.25 28.64 22.88
C LEU A 520 -27.92 28.15 24.30
N VAL A 521 -28.36 28.93 25.28
CA VAL A 521 -28.22 28.60 26.71
C VAL A 521 -29.53 28.01 27.23
N GLU A 522 -30.67 28.62 26.91
CA GLU A 522 -31.99 28.19 27.42
C GLU A 522 -32.77 27.32 26.42
N THR A 523 -33.52 26.34 26.93
CA THR A 523 -34.34 25.45 26.08
C THR A 523 -35.59 26.14 25.50
N ALA A 524 -35.95 27.33 26.00
CA ALA A 524 -37.06 28.12 25.49
C ALA A 524 -36.76 28.77 24.13
N GLU A 525 -35.50 29.18 23.93
CA GLU A 525 -35.01 29.87 22.72
C GLU A 525 -34.91 28.91 21.51
N LEU A 526 -34.78 27.61 21.77
CA LEU A 526 -34.55 26.57 20.76
C LEU A 526 -35.71 26.43 19.76
N ASP A 527 -36.97 26.59 20.19
CA ASP A 527 -38.12 26.54 19.28
C ASP A 527 -38.10 27.74 18.30
N GLU A 528 -37.75 28.93 18.80
CA GLU A 528 -37.66 30.15 17.98
C GLU A 528 -36.47 30.10 17.01
N TRP A 529 -35.33 29.61 17.46
CA TRP A 529 -34.15 29.38 16.62
C TRP A 529 -34.43 28.40 15.48
N VAL A 530 -35.12 27.28 15.74
CA VAL A 530 -35.52 26.32 14.69
C VAL A 530 -36.37 27.01 13.62
N GLN A 531 -37.38 27.80 14.01
CA GLN A 531 -38.22 28.51 13.05
C GLN A 531 -37.44 29.59 12.28
N ARG A 532 -36.54 30.32 12.95
CA ARG A 532 -35.68 31.35 12.33
C ARG A 532 -34.76 30.74 11.27
N VAL A 533 -34.14 29.60 11.55
CA VAL A 533 -33.26 28.90 10.61
C VAL A 533 -34.06 28.27 9.46
N LEU A 534 -35.23 27.67 9.73
CA LEU A 534 -36.14 27.18 8.68
C LEU A 534 -36.54 28.29 7.69
N LEU A 535 -36.85 29.49 8.18
CA LEU A 535 -37.17 30.65 7.34
C LEU A 535 -35.98 31.10 6.49
N ARG A 536 -34.74 31.09 7.02
CA ARG A 536 -33.52 31.38 6.25
C ARG A 536 -33.27 30.31 5.17
N ARG A 537 -33.36 29.03 5.53
CA ARG A 537 -33.24 27.86 4.64
C ARG A 537 -34.24 27.90 3.48
N ALA A 538 -35.49 28.30 3.75
CA ALA A 538 -36.53 28.43 2.73
C ALA A 538 -36.27 29.60 1.76
N ARG A 539 -35.73 30.74 2.24
CA ARG A 539 -35.37 31.87 1.37
C ARG A 539 -34.26 31.51 0.38
N LEU A 540 -33.23 30.75 0.79
CA LEU A 540 -32.17 30.35 -0.13
C LEU A 540 -32.65 29.44 -1.29
N GLN A 541 -33.83 28.83 -1.16
CA GLN A 541 -34.42 27.98 -2.19
C GLN A 541 -35.46 28.71 -3.03
N HIS A 542 -36.28 29.58 -2.41
CA HIS A 542 -37.47 30.18 -3.04
C HIS A 542 -37.40 31.71 -3.22
N ARG A 543 -36.43 32.40 -2.62
CA ARG A 543 -36.29 33.87 -2.62
C ARG A 543 -34.83 34.30 -2.65
N LEU A 544 -34.07 33.79 -3.61
CA LEU A 544 -32.67 34.14 -3.80
C LEU A 544 -32.50 35.62 -4.22
N PRO A 545 -31.51 36.35 -3.66
CA PRO A 545 -31.29 37.77 -3.93
C PRO A 545 -30.60 38.03 -5.29
N SER A 546 -30.94 39.15 -5.93
CA SER A 546 -30.14 39.67 -7.06
C SER A 546 -28.74 40.06 -6.55
N PRO A 547 -27.61 39.74 -7.24
CA PRO A 547 -27.51 39.41 -8.66
C PRO A 547 -27.32 37.90 -8.99
N ILE A 548 -27.78 36.96 -8.16
CA ILE A 548 -27.62 35.52 -8.48
C ILE A 548 -28.54 35.04 -9.62
N GLN A 549 -29.51 35.86 -10.05
CA GLN A 549 -30.47 35.50 -11.11
C GLN A 549 -29.81 35.20 -12.48
N PRO A 550 -28.89 36.04 -13.01
CA PRO A 550 -28.05 35.69 -14.15
C PRO A 550 -27.28 34.37 -13.99
N LEU A 551 -26.66 34.12 -12.83
CA LEU A 551 -25.88 32.91 -12.56
C LEU A 551 -26.78 31.66 -12.58
N LEU A 552 -27.91 31.70 -11.86
CA LEU A 552 -28.91 30.63 -11.89
C LEU A 552 -29.43 30.38 -13.33
N GLY A 553 -29.69 31.45 -14.09
CA GLY A 553 -30.15 31.35 -15.46
C GLY A 553 -29.10 30.78 -16.43
N ALA A 554 -27.82 31.06 -16.21
CA ALA A 554 -26.72 30.46 -16.97
C ALA A 554 -26.51 29.00 -16.59
N LEU A 555 -26.50 28.68 -15.30
CA LEU A 555 -26.38 27.32 -14.78
C LEU A 555 -27.54 26.42 -15.25
N LEU A 556 -28.79 26.88 -15.22
CA LEU A 556 -29.92 26.07 -15.70
C LEU A 556 -29.92 25.88 -17.22
N ARG A 557 -29.37 26.81 -18.02
CA ARG A 557 -29.06 26.56 -19.44
C ARG A 557 -27.97 25.50 -19.59
N ALA A 558 -26.88 25.62 -18.85
CA ALA A 558 -25.79 24.64 -18.84
C ALA A 558 -26.23 23.24 -18.35
N VAL A 559 -27.26 23.15 -17.50
CA VAL A 559 -27.92 21.88 -17.16
C VAL A 559 -28.59 21.27 -18.41
N GLU A 560 -29.32 22.04 -19.22
CA GLU A 560 -29.97 21.54 -20.44
C GLU A 560 -28.99 21.28 -21.60
N GLU A 561 -28.02 22.17 -21.81
CA GLU A 561 -27.09 22.18 -22.95
C GLU A 561 -25.83 21.32 -22.70
N GLY A 562 -25.34 21.29 -21.46
CA GLY A 562 -24.18 20.49 -21.03
C GLY A 562 -22.83 21.19 -21.12
N GLU A 563 -22.72 22.29 -21.89
CA GLU A 563 -21.51 23.10 -21.99
C GLU A 563 -21.26 23.89 -20.69
N ASP A 564 -20.00 23.99 -20.26
CA ASP A 564 -19.51 24.75 -19.10
C ASP A 564 -20.18 24.51 -17.73
N PHE A 565 -21.09 23.55 -17.59
CA PHE A 565 -21.89 23.28 -16.39
C PHE A 565 -21.11 23.30 -15.07
N GLN A 566 -19.90 22.73 -15.02
CA GLN A 566 -19.10 22.71 -13.79
C GLN A 566 -18.58 24.09 -13.37
N ARG A 567 -18.29 24.97 -14.33
CA ARG A 567 -17.88 26.36 -14.06
C ARG A 567 -19.06 27.15 -13.52
N GLU A 568 -20.19 27.12 -14.24
CA GLU A 568 -21.42 27.80 -13.85
C GLU A 568 -21.93 27.32 -12.47
N LEU A 569 -21.79 26.02 -12.16
CA LEU A 569 -22.18 25.45 -10.87
C LEU A 569 -21.30 25.95 -9.73
N ALA A 570 -19.99 26.11 -9.97
CA ALA A 570 -19.05 26.59 -8.96
C ALA A 570 -19.16 28.10 -8.72
N GLU A 571 -19.39 28.89 -9.77
CA GLU A 571 -19.69 30.33 -9.64
C GLU A 571 -20.99 30.53 -8.84
N PHE A 572 -22.04 29.76 -9.14
CA PHE A 572 -23.29 29.76 -8.37
C PHE A 572 -23.10 29.30 -6.92
N ALA A 573 -22.33 28.25 -6.66
CA ALA A 573 -22.02 27.78 -5.31
C ALA A 573 -21.24 28.82 -4.49
N GLY A 574 -20.26 29.50 -5.09
CA GLY A 574 -19.51 30.58 -4.45
C GLY A 574 -20.41 31.74 -4.01
N GLU A 575 -21.34 32.16 -4.86
CA GLU A 575 -22.33 33.18 -4.53
C GLU A 575 -23.32 32.70 -3.44
N LEU A 576 -23.79 31.45 -3.50
CA LEU A 576 -24.61 30.85 -2.43
C LEU A 576 -23.86 30.84 -1.09
N MET A 577 -22.58 30.51 -1.07
CA MET A 577 -21.76 30.54 0.15
C MET A 577 -21.64 31.96 0.70
N SER A 578 -21.42 32.97 -0.16
CA SER A 578 -21.38 34.38 0.25
C SER A 578 -22.70 34.83 0.92
N ILE A 579 -23.85 34.45 0.35
CA ILE A 579 -25.18 34.71 0.93
C ILE A 579 -25.38 33.99 2.28
N VAL A 580 -24.83 32.78 2.42
CA VAL A 580 -24.89 31.99 3.65
C VAL A 580 -23.98 32.55 4.76
N GLU A 581 -22.83 33.11 4.41
CA GLU A 581 -21.88 33.74 5.34
C GLU A 581 -22.34 35.14 5.79
N SER A 582 -22.95 35.93 4.90
CA SER A 582 -23.50 37.26 5.23
C SER A 582 -24.64 37.23 6.26
N SER A 583 -25.09 36.03 6.65
CA SER A 583 -26.10 35.77 7.69
C SER A 583 -27.48 36.42 7.44
N GLY A 584 -27.70 36.93 6.23
CA GLY A 584 -28.90 37.67 5.86
C GLY A 584 -28.95 39.11 6.39
N ALA A 585 -27.80 39.75 6.66
CA ALA A 585 -27.75 41.18 6.97
C ALA A 585 -28.35 42.02 5.81
N ASP A 586 -28.11 41.61 4.56
CA ASP A 586 -28.68 42.18 3.34
C ASP A 586 -29.97 41.46 2.92
N ALA A 587 -30.91 41.29 3.86
CA ALA A 587 -32.20 40.71 3.56
C ALA A 587 -33.01 41.60 2.59
N VAL A 588 -33.00 41.24 1.31
CA VAL A 588 -33.85 41.81 0.25
C VAL A 588 -35.32 41.83 0.72
N PRO A 589 -36.09 42.89 0.42
CA PRO A 589 -37.54 42.90 0.64
C PRO A 589 -38.24 41.65 0.09
N ASP A 590 -39.27 41.18 0.81
CA ASP A 590 -39.89 39.85 0.64
C ASP A 590 -40.51 39.57 -0.75
N ASP A 591 -40.58 40.57 -1.63
CA ASP A 591 -41.25 40.58 -2.93
C ASP A 591 -40.32 40.50 -4.16
N ALA A 592 -38.99 40.57 -3.99
CA ALA A 592 -38.04 40.72 -5.11
C ALA A 592 -37.06 39.53 -5.32
N GLY A 593 -37.28 38.38 -4.68
CA GLY A 593 -36.40 37.20 -4.78
C GLY A 593 -36.75 36.20 -5.89
N VAL A 594 -35.79 35.36 -6.28
CA VAL A 594 -35.95 34.32 -7.31
C VAL A 594 -36.11 32.92 -6.70
N ASP A 595 -37.08 32.15 -7.21
CA ASP A 595 -37.30 30.76 -6.81
C ASP A 595 -36.47 29.79 -7.67
N ALA A 596 -35.37 29.29 -7.10
CA ALA A 596 -34.46 28.37 -7.75
C ALA A 596 -35.08 26.99 -7.96
N VAL A 597 -35.87 26.50 -6.99
CA VAL A 597 -36.51 25.20 -7.07
C VAL A 597 -37.62 25.19 -8.13
N ALA A 598 -38.39 26.28 -8.26
CA ALA A 598 -39.40 26.42 -9.30
C ALA A 598 -38.78 26.46 -10.72
N GLN A 599 -37.68 27.19 -10.92
CA GLN A 599 -37.00 27.22 -12.22
C GLN A 599 -36.39 25.86 -12.58
N ALA A 600 -35.72 25.22 -11.62
CA ALA A 600 -35.17 23.87 -11.79
C ALA A 600 -36.26 22.82 -12.07
N ARG A 601 -37.43 22.94 -11.42
CA ARG A 601 -38.59 22.08 -11.68
C ARG A 601 -39.19 22.33 -13.07
N ALA A 602 -39.13 23.56 -13.59
CA ALA A 602 -39.53 23.84 -14.98
C ALA A 602 -38.59 23.18 -16.02
N VAL A 603 -37.28 23.07 -15.73
CA VAL A 603 -36.35 22.23 -16.52
C VAL A 603 -36.75 20.76 -16.43
N LEU A 604 -36.99 20.24 -15.21
CA LEU A 604 -37.41 18.85 -15.00
C LEU A 604 -38.68 18.49 -15.78
N HIS A 605 -39.68 19.39 -15.82
CA HIS A 605 -40.90 19.16 -16.58
C HIS A 605 -40.63 19.07 -18.09
N ARG A 606 -39.81 19.95 -18.68
CA ARG A 606 -39.40 19.83 -20.09
C ARG A 606 -38.69 18.50 -20.39
N VAL A 607 -37.82 18.05 -19.48
CA VAL A 607 -37.14 16.75 -19.63
C VAL A 607 -38.11 15.59 -19.51
N ALA A 608 -39.07 15.67 -18.58
CA ALA A 608 -40.12 14.66 -18.43
C ALA A 608 -41.04 14.58 -19.67
N ASP A 609 -41.35 15.72 -20.32
CA ASP A 609 -42.13 15.75 -21.56
C ASP A 609 -41.33 15.13 -22.73
N ARG A 610 -40.02 15.39 -22.81
CA ARG A 610 -39.10 14.77 -23.80
C ARG A 610 -38.99 13.25 -23.60
N LEU A 611 -38.87 12.77 -22.36
CA LEU A 611 -38.91 11.34 -22.04
C LEU A 611 -40.25 10.71 -22.46
N ALA A 612 -41.36 11.44 -22.38
CA ALA A 612 -42.68 10.94 -22.79
C ALA A 612 -42.76 10.74 -24.30
N ALA A 613 -42.29 11.73 -25.07
CA ALA A 613 -42.24 11.67 -26.52
C ALA A 613 -41.23 10.64 -27.05
N ALA A 614 -40.22 10.29 -26.25
CA ALA A 614 -39.21 9.29 -26.58
C ALA A 614 -39.59 7.85 -26.16
N ALA A 615 -40.63 7.66 -25.35
CA ALA A 615 -41.07 6.35 -24.88
C ALA A 615 -41.99 5.67 -25.91
N PRO A 616 -41.68 4.42 -26.36
CA PRO A 616 -42.62 3.65 -27.16
C PRO A 616 -43.85 3.20 -26.36
N PRO A 617 -44.89 2.62 -26.99
CA PRO A 617 -46.07 2.13 -26.28
C PRO A 617 -45.74 0.92 -25.39
N ARG A 618 -45.96 1.02 -24.07
CA ARG A 618 -45.79 -0.11 -23.14
C ARG A 618 -46.75 -1.26 -23.46
N GLU A 619 -46.18 -2.44 -23.72
CA GLU A 619 -46.94 -3.69 -23.84
C GLU A 619 -47.29 -4.30 -22.47
N HIS A 620 -46.37 -4.27 -21.51
CA HIS A 620 -46.50 -4.91 -20.20
C HIS A 620 -46.04 -4.02 -19.04
N VAL A 621 -46.56 -4.30 -17.84
CA VAL A 621 -46.30 -3.55 -16.59
C VAL A 621 -46.17 -4.55 -15.44
N ASP A 622 -44.96 -5.09 -15.28
CA ASP A 622 -44.68 -6.21 -14.37
C ASP A 622 -44.21 -5.73 -12.99
N GLU A 623 -43.37 -4.68 -12.99
CA GLU A 623 -42.84 -4.06 -11.79
C GLU A 623 -43.75 -2.94 -11.24
N PRO A 624 -43.85 -2.74 -9.91
CA PRO A 624 -44.76 -1.75 -9.33
C PRO A 624 -44.44 -0.30 -9.75
N GLN A 625 -43.16 -0.01 -9.96
CA GLN A 625 -42.67 1.32 -10.37
C GLN A 625 -43.03 1.67 -11.83
N GLN A 626 -43.14 0.66 -12.70
CA GLN A 626 -43.60 0.84 -14.08
C GLN A 626 -45.05 1.33 -14.16
N ILE A 627 -45.86 1.14 -13.10
CA ILE A 627 -47.20 1.70 -13.00
C ILE A 627 -47.14 3.23 -12.87
N GLY A 628 -46.22 3.77 -12.06
CA GLY A 628 -46.01 5.22 -11.96
C GLY A 628 -45.47 5.80 -13.28
N TYR A 629 -44.59 5.07 -13.95
CA TYR A 629 -44.00 5.47 -15.22
C TYR A 629 -45.01 5.47 -16.37
N SER A 630 -45.91 4.47 -16.44
CA SER A 630 -47.00 4.45 -17.42
C SER A 630 -48.04 5.54 -17.18
N LEU A 631 -48.29 5.89 -15.92
CA LEU A 631 -49.12 7.04 -15.56
C LEU A 631 -48.48 8.37 -15.95
N LEU A 632 -47.16 8.50 -15.84
CA LEU A 632 -46.46 9.65 -16.43
C LEU A 632 -46.69 9.64 -17.94
N GLU A 633 -46.26 8.61 -18.67
CA GLU A 633 -46.34 8.49 -20.15
C GLU A 633 -47.68 8.96 -20.73
N ARG A 634 -48.80 8.52 -20.14
CA ARG A 634 -50.16 8.79 -20.63
C ARG A 634 -50.78 10.10 -20.12
N SER A 635 -50.13 10.86 -19.24
CA SER A 635 -50.74 12.02 -18.57
C SER A 635 -50.47 13.36 -19.26
N ASP A 636 -51.54 13.99 -19.74
CA ASP A 636 -51.57 15.40 -20.18
C ASP A 636 -51.25 16.40 -19.05
N ARG A 637 -51.28 15.95 -17.78
CA ARG A 637 -50.95 16.75 -16.59
C ARG A 637 -49.72 16.21 -15.87
N ARG A 638 -48.74 15.74 -16.64
CA ARG A 638 -47.44 15.19 -16.19
C ARG A 638 -46.80 15.91 -14.98
N PRO A 639 -46.74 17.26 -14.89
CA PRO A 639 -46.26 17.96 -13.70
C PRO A 639 -46.99 17.59 -12.40
N ALA A 640 -48.33 17.44 -12.45
CA ALA A 640 -49.15 17.06 -11.30
C ALA A 640 -48.99 15.58 -10.96
N THR A 641 -48.92 14.70 -11.97
CA THR A 641 -48.64 13.27 -11.79
C THR A 641 -47.26 13.04 -11.16
N LEU A 642 -46.23 13.75 -11.62
CA LEU A 642 -44.89 13.68 -11.02
C LEU A 642 -44.89 14.17 -9.57
N ARG A 643 -45.61 15.25 -9.25
CA ARG A 643 -45.81 15.71 -7.87
C ARG A 643 -46.47 14.63 -7.01
N GLN A 644 -47.53 14.00 -7.51
CA GLN A 644 -48.24 12.92 -6.81
C GLN A 644 -47.33 11.73 -6.50
N LEU A 645 -46.49 11.33 -7.46
CA LEU A 645 -45.47 10.29 -7.24
C LEU A 645 -44.48 10.70 -6.16
N VAL A 646 -43.94 11.93 -6.19
CA VAL A 646 -43.02 12.44 -5.15
C VAL A 646 -43.65 12.44 -3.75
N VAL A 647 -44.92 12.87 -3.61
CA VAL A 647 -45.64 12.83 -2.33
C VAL A 647 -45.78 11.39 -1.82
N LEU A 648 -45.98 10.43 -2.72
CA LEU A 648 -46.10 9.01 -2.39
C LEU A 648 -44.74 8.38 -2.04
N THR A 649 -43.66 8.75 -2.73
CA THR A 649 -42.37 8.04 -2.66
C THR A 649 -41.30 8.71 -1.81
N ALA A 650 -41.36 10.01 -1.55
CA ALA A 650 -40.40 10.71 -0.68
C ALA A 650 -40.25 10.12 0.74
N PRO A 651 -41.28 9.55 1.39
CA PRO A 651 -41.12 8.84 2.67
C PRO A 651 -40.28 7.54 2.60
N LEU A 652 -39.98 7.03 1.40
CA LEU A 652 -39.09 5.89 1.21
C LEU A 652 -37.60 6.28 1.23
N ASP A 653 -37.28 7.56 1.09
CA ASP A 653 -35.92 8.09 0.89
C ASP A 653 -35.18 8.22 2.23
N VAL A 654 -35.00 7.08 2.91
CA VAL A 654 -34.40 6.97 4.25
C VAL A 654 -32.87 7.01 4.16
N GLY A 655 -32.33 8.19 3.85
CA GLY A 655 -30.90 8.44 3.69
C GLY A 655 -30.55 8.90 2.27
N ARG A 656 -29.50 9.73 2.15
CA ARG A 656 -29.25 10.64 1.02
C ARG A 656 -29.07 10.04 -0.39
N VAL A 657 -29.17 8.74 -0.61
CA VAL A 657 -29.13 8.15 -1.95
C VAL A 657 -30.02 6.89 -2.06
N PRO A 658 -30.91 6.82 -3.07
CA PRO A 658 -31.58 5.60 -3.50
C PRO A 658 -30.56 4.56 -3.98
N GLY A 659 -30.24 3.60 -3.11
CA GLY A 659 -29.23 2.57 -3.40
C GLY A 659 -29.67 1.58 -4.48
N THR A 660 -28.76 1.25 -5.39
CA THR A 660 -28.80 -0.04 -6.11
C THR A 660 -28.14 -1.11 -5.23
N ARG A 661 -28.50 -2.38 -5.44
CA ARG A 661 -27.76 -3.51 -4.84
C ARG A 661 -26.29 -3.44 -5.26
N ILE A 662 -25.38 -3.65 -4.31
CA ILE A 662 -23.94 -3.72 -4.55
C ILE A 662 -23.53 -5.19 -4.38
N ASN A 663 -22.94 -5.77 -5.42
CA ASN A 663 -22.42 -7.14 -5.37
C ASN A 663 -20.97 -7.12 -4.87
N LEU A 664 -20.56 -8.11 -4.08
CA LEU A 664 -19.18 -8.24 -3.57
C LEU A 664 -18.42 -9.30 -4.36
N LEU A 665 -17.23 -8.96 -4.84
CA LEU A 665 -16.25 -9.93 -5.33
C LEU A 665 -14.98 -9.86 -4.48
N ARG A 666 -14.60 -10.99 -3.89
CA ARG A 666 -13.29 -11.14 -3.24
C ARG A 666 -12.24 -11.52 -4.28
N VAL A 667 -11.16 -10.75 -4.36
CA VAL A 667 -9.94 -11.07 -5.10
C VAL A 667 -8.88 -11.48 -4.08
N VAL A 668 -8.38 -12.71 -4.18
CA VAL A 668 -7.55 -13.38 -3.15
C VAL A 668 -6.40 -14.17 -3.79
N SER A 669 -5.38 -14.51 -2.99
CA SER A 669 -4.20 -15.24 -3.49
C SER A 669 -4.28 -16.76 -3.39
N ASP A 670 -5.37 -17.31 -2.83
CA ASP A 670 -5.64 -18.75 -2.73
C ASP A 670 -6.17 -19.36 -4.04
N GLU A 671 -6.52 -18.52 -5.01
CA GLU A 671 -6.94 -18.93 -6.36
C GLU A 671 -5.99 -19.95 -6.98
N GLN A 672 -6.56 -21.03 -7.51
CA GLN A 672 -5.80 -22.09 -8.15
C GLN A 672 -5.58 -21.77 -9.63
N SER A 673 -4.33 -21.90 -10.08
CA SER A 673 -3.98 -21.75 -11.49
C SER A 673 -4.14 -23.09 -12.22
N PRO A 674 -4.88 -23.14 -13.35
CA PRO A 674 -4.93 -24.32 -14.21
C PRO A 674 -3.59 -24.62 -14.90
N LEU A 675 -2.67 -23.63 -14.98
CA LEU A 675 -1.38 -23.79 -15.64
C LEU A 675 -0.47 -24.80 -14.90
N PRO A 676 0.41 -25.52 -15.62
CA PRO A 676 1.23 -26.59 -15.08
C PRO A 676 2.46 -26.07 -14.32
N PHE A 677 2.26 -25.36 -13.21
CA PHE A 677 3.34 -24.88 -12.32
C PHE A 677 3.97 -26.01 -11.48
N THR A 678 4.38 -27.10 -12.12
CA THR A 678 4.79 -28.37 -11.49
C THR A 678 5.96 -28.19 -10.52
N ALA A 679 6.96 -27.36 -10.85
CA ALA A 679 8.08 -27.06 -9.96
C ALA A 679 7.69 -26.31 -8.66
N LEU A 680 6.51 -25.67 -8.59
CA LEU A 680 5.98 -25.08 -7.34
C LEU A 680 5.17 -26.09 -6.52
N ARG A 681 4.45 -27.03 -7.18
CA ARG A 681 3.63 -28.06 -6.54
C ARG A 681 4.50 -29.10 -5.82
N ARG A 682 4.06 -29.57 -4.64
CA ARG A 682 4.81 -30.56 -3.85
C ARG A 682 4.73 -31.97 -4.44
N ASP A 683 3.62 -32.24 -5.11
CA ASP A 683 3.24 -33.44 -5.83
C ASP A 683 2.28 -32.99 -6.96
N GLU A 684 2.12 -33.75 -8.03
CA GLU A 684 1.36 -33.31 -9.23
C GLU A 684 -0.11 -32.98 -8.90
N ALA A 685 -0.72 -33.80 -8.04
CA ALA A 685 -2.10 -33.65 -7.56
C ALA A 685 -2.25 -32.65 -6.39
N ALA A 686 -1.16 -32.08 -5.86
CA ALA A 686 -1.25 -31.17 -4.72
C ALA A 686 -1.60 -29.73 -5.17
N PRO A 687 -2.56 -29.05 -4.50
CA PRO A 687 -2.90 -27.66 -4.83
C PRO A 687 -1.73 -26.70 -4.61
N LEU A 688 -1.72 -25.61 -5.38
CA LEU A 688 -0.72 -24.56 -5.25
C LEU A 688 -0.93 -23.84 -3.91
N ARG A 689 0.07 -23.98 -3.02
CA ARG A 689 0.07 -23.31 -1.73
C ARG A 689 0.51 -21.86 -1.90
N ILE A 690 -0.16 -20.93 -1.23
CA ILE A 690 0.17 -19.49 -1.28
C ILE A 690 1.61 -19.23 -0.83
N ALA A 691 2.08 -19.95 0.20
CA ALA A 691 3.47 -19.94 0.67
C ALA A 691 4.50 -20.60 -0.28
N ASP A 692 4.04 -21.05 -1.46
CA ASP A 692 4.84 -21.44 -2.63
C ASP A 692 4.51 -20.61 -3.91
N LYS A 693 3.48 -19.74 -3.89
CA LYS A 693 3.16 -18.76 -4.95
C LYS A 693 3.82 -17.40 -4.67
N ILE A 694 3.45 -16.79 -3.54
CA ILE A 694 3.76 -15.40 -3.17
C ILE A 694 4.96 -15.34 -2.23
N ARG A 695 5.79 -14.31 -2.35
CA ARG A 695 6.93 -14.01 -1.45
C ARG A 695 6.67 -12.86 -0.50
N GLY A 696 5.73 -11.98 -0.80
CA GLY A 696 5.37 -10.81 -0.01
C GLY A 696 5.00 -11.15 1.43
N LEU A 697 4.27 -12.24 1.64
CA LEU A 697 3.84 -12.75 2.95
C LEU A 697 5.00 -13.19 3.86
N ASP A 698 6.18 -13.51 3.31
CA ASP A 698 7.35 -13.84 4.14
C ASP A 698 7.80 -12.61 4.98
N VAL A 699 8.45 -12.86 6.11
CA VAL A 699 9.01 -11.82 7.00
C VAL A 699 7.96 -10.77 7.44
N GLY A 700 6.74 -11.21 7.75
CA GLY A 700 5.69 -10.34 8.29
C GLY A 700 5.14 -9.36 7.26
N ASN A 701 4.90 -9.83 6.04
CA ASN A 701 4.43 -9.08 4.86
C ASN A 701 5.48 -8.16 4.21
N PHE A 702 6.78 -8.32 4.50
CA PHE A 702 7.88 -7.54 3.89
C PHE A 702 8.74 -8.31 2.87
N GLY A 703 8.46 -9.60 2.64
CA GLY A 703 9.34 -10.49 1.88
C GLY A 703 9.67 -10.02 0.48
N ALA A 704 8.71 -9.51 -0.30
CA ALA A 704 8.96 -9.10 -1.68
C ALA A 704 9.95 -7.92 -1.79
N PHE A 705 10.04 -7.04 -0.78
CA PHE A 705 11.04 -5.96 -0.80
C PHE A 705 12.49 -6.45 -0.65
N LEU A 706 12.71 -7.73 -0.32
CA LEU A 706 14.02 -8.36 -0.19
C LEU A 706 14.63 -8.81 -1.54
N SER A 707 13.85 -8.88 -2.62
CA SER A 707 14.33 -9.27 -3.95
C SER A 707 13.50 -8.67 -5.08
N ALA A 708 14.15 -8.08 -6.07
CA ALA A 708 13.51 -7.59 -7.29
C ALA A 708 12.77 -8.72 -8.04
N LYS A 709 13.35 -9.92 -8.09
CA LYS A 709 12.73 -11.11 -8.71
C LYS A 709 11.46 -11.54 -7.97
N TRP A 710 11.42 -11.40 -6.64
CA TRP A 710 10.23 -11.69 -5.84
C TRP A 710 9.12 -10.65 -6.04
N ARG A 711 9.47 -9.37 -6.28
CA ARG A 711 8.47 -8.36 -6.68
C ARG A 711 7.84 -8.68 -8.03
N ALA A 712 8.66 -9.02 -9.03
CA ALA A 712 8.17 -9.42 -10.34
C ALA A 712 7.26 -10.68 -10.27
N ASN A 713 7.62 -11.67 -9.44
CA ASN A 713 6.80 -12.85 -9.16
C ASN A 713 5.44 -12.50 -8.54
N ASP A 714 5.42 -11.64 -7.52
CA ASP A 714 4.19 -11.31 -6.80
C ASP A 714 3.25 -10.45 -7.65
N TRP A 715 3.79 -9.56 -8.48
CA TRP A 715 3.04 -8.83 -9.51
C TRP A 715 2.37 -9.79 -10.51
N MET A 716 3.12 -10.76 -11.02
CA MET A 716 2.58 -11.80 -11.92
C MET A 716 1.42 -12.56 -11.28
N TRP A 717 1.57 -13.01 -10.02
CA TRP A 717 0.49 -13.70 -9.31
C TRP A 717 -0.72 -12.80 -9.07
N GLY A 718 -0.51 -11.51 -8.77
CA GLY A 718 -1.60 -10.52 -8.68
C GLY A 718 -2.47 -10.49 -9.94
N ARG A 719 -1.83 -10.45 -11.12
CA ARG A 719 -2.53 -10.51 -12.41
C ARG A 719 -3.25 -11.84 -12.62
N MET A 720 -2.58 -12.97 -12.38
CA MET A 720 -3.14 -14.32 -12.59
C MET A 720 -4.35 -14.59 -11.68
N ASP A 721 -4.25 -14.23 -10.41
CA ASP A 721 -5.29 -14.42 -9.40
C ASP A 721 -6.49 -13.50 -9.69
N SER A 722 -6.25 -12.24 -10.07
CA SER A 722 -7.32 -11.32 -10.48
C SER A 722 -8.01 -11.75 -11.77
N ALA A 723 -7.29 -12.35 -12.74
CA ALA A 723 -7.91 -12.88 -13.95
C ALA A 723 -8.92 -13.99 -13.64
N ALA A 724 -8.59 -14.90 -12.72
CA ALA A 724 -9.54 -15.94 -12.27
C ALA A 724 -10.78 -15.32 -11.59
N ALA A 725 -10.60 -14.30 -10.73
CA ALA A 725 -11.71 -13.61 -10.08
C ALA A 725 -12.61 -12.85 -11.09
N LEU A 726 -12.01 -12.14 -12.06
CA LEU A 726 -12.72 -11.40 -13.10
C LEU A 726 -13.48 -12.32 -14.06
N VAL A 727 -12.94 -13.52 -14.38
CA VAL A 727 -13.66 -14.55 -15.12
C VAL A 727 -14.94 -14.99 -14.38
N ARG A 728 -14.92 -15.15 -13.05
CA ARG A 728 -16.14 -15.47 -12.28
C ARG A 728 -17.21 -14.38 -12.34
N LEU A 729 -16.79 -13.11 -12.42
CA LEU A 729 -17.71 -11.96 -12.53
C LEU A 729 -18.35 -11.86 -13.91
N LEU A 730 -17.59 -12.11 -14.97
CA LEU A 730 -18.07 -12.01 -16.35
C LEU A 730 -18.82 -13.28 -16.80
N ALA A 731 -18.33 -14.47 -16.44
CA ALA A 731 -19.03 -15.74 -16.67
C ALA A 731 -20.06 -16.01 -15.57
N ASP A 732 -21.07 -15.15 -15.49
CA ASP A 732 -22.26 -15.32 -14.66
C ASP A 732 -23.31 -16.18 -15.40
N PRO A 733 -23.76 -17.32 -14.86
CA PRO A 733 -24.64 -18.23 -15.58
C PRO A 733 -25.99 -17.60 -15.92
N THR A 734 -26.59 -16.89 -14.96
CA THR A 734 -27.89 -16.22 -15.12
C THR A 734 -27.84 -15.21 -16.26
N ARG A 735 -26.80 -14.36 -16.29
CA ARG A 735 -26.64 -13.34 -17.32
C ARG A 735 -26.30 -13.93 -18.70
N LEU A 736 -25.56 -15.03 -18.75
CA LEU A 736 -25.28 -15.75 -20.00
C LEU A 736 -26.57 -16.41 -20.55
N ALA A 737 -27.35 -17.10 -19.72
CA ALA A 737 -28.62 -17.69 -20.12
C ALA A 737 -29.64 -16.64 -20.61
N GLN A 738 -29.67 -15.46 -19.99
CA GLN A 738 -30.56 -14.36 -20.39
C GLN A 738 -30.15 -13.63 -21.69
N ARG A 739 -28.92 -13.81 -22.18
CA ARG A 739 -28.37 -13.00 -23.29
C ARG A 739 -28.16 -13.76 -24.60
N HIS A 740 -28.14 -15.09 -24.57
CA HIS A 740 -27.85 -15.94 -25.74
C HIS A 740 -29.02 -16.88 -26.02
N GLY A 741 -29.23 -17.25 -27.29
CA GLY A 741 -30.37 -18.05 -27.73
C GLY A 741 -30.25 -19.56 -27.46
N GLY A 742 -29.06 -20.05 -27.11
CA GLY A 742 -28.82 -21.45 -26.78
C GLY A 742 -27.35 -21.79 -26.55
N SER A 743 -27.08 -23.05 -26.20
CA SER A 743 -25.74 -23.55 -25.84
C SER A 743 -24.74 -23.52 -27.00
N GLU A 744 -25.19 -23.80 -28.23
CA GLU A 744 -24.36 -23.81 -29.44
C GLU A 744 -23.80 -22.40 -29.76
N GLU A 745 -24.66 -21.37 -29.76
CA GLU A 745 -24.28 -19.97 -29.99
C GLU A 745 -23.23 -19.49 -28.97
N LEU A 746 -23.50 -19.74 -27.68
CA LEU A 746 -22.58 -19.38 -26.60
C LEU A 746 -21.27 -20.18 -26.67
N GLY A 747 -21.34 -21.46 -27.03
CA GLY A 747 -20.18 -22.33 -27.23
C GLY A 747 -19.25 -21.84 -28.35
N ASP A 748 -19.81 -21.46 -29.50
CA ASP A 748 -19.05 -20.91 -30.63
C ASP A 748 -18.41 -19.55 -30.30
N ALA A 749 -19.12 -18.69 -29.58
CA ALA A 749 -18.59 -17.41 -29.11
C ALA A 749 -17.41 -17.62 -28.12
N LEU A 750 -17.54 -18.55 -27.18
CA LEU A 750 -16.45 -18.95 -26.27
C LEU A 750 -15.27 -19.56 -27.03
N GLN A 751 -15.52 -20.41 -28.04
CA GLN A 751 -14.47 -20.97 -28.89
C GLN A 751 -13.69 -19.87 -29.63
N ALA A 752 -14.38 -18.85 -30.14
CA ALA A 752 -13.75 -17.73 -30.82
C ALA A 752 -12.87 -16.87 -29.89
N ILE A 753 -13.28 -16.67 -28.64
CA ILE A 753 -12.50 -15.97 -27.59
C ILE A 753 -11.26 -16.79 -27.21
N VAL A 754 -11.42 -18.11 -27.03
CA VAL A 754 -10.31 -18.97 -26.60
C VAL A 754 -9.30 -19.19 -27.71
N SER A 755 -9.73 -19.57 -28.92
CA SER A 755 -8.82 -20.10 -29.95
C SER A 755 -8.02 -19.04 -30.73
N ARG A 756 -8.31 -17.75 -30.53
CA ARG A 756 -7.71 -16.64 -31.30
C ARG A 756 -6.73 -15.83 -30.44
N PRO A 757 -5.44 -15.72 -30.81
CA PRO A 757 -4.52 -14.76 -30.23
C PRO A 757 -4.74 -13.36 -30.83
N THR A 758 -4.52 -12.32 -30.03
CA THR A 758 -4.72 -10.92 -30.41
C THR A 758 -3.44 -10.09 -30.26
N VAL A 759 -3.28 -9.06 -31.08
CA VAL A 759 -2.11 -8.14 -30.97
C VAL A 759 -2.18 -7.33 -29.67
N ALA A 760 -3.38 -7.02 -29.19
CA ALA A 760 -3.59 -6.29 -27.94
C ALA A 760 -3.07 -7.04 -26.68
N GLU A 761 -2.99 -8.38 -26.71
CA GLU A 761 -2.55 -9.18 -25.56
C GLU A 761 -1.10 -9.71 -25.71
N LEU A 762 -0.66 -10.06 -26.92
CA LEU A 762 0.67 -10.63 -27.19
C LEU A 762 1.66 -9.67 -27.86
N GLY A 763 1.20 -8.51 -28.31
CA GLY A 763 1.95 -7.61 -29.20
C GLY A 763 1.96 -8.08 -30.66
N GLU A 764 2.73 -7.41 -31.50
CA GLU A 764 2.91 -7.81 -32.90
C GLU A 764 3.64 -9.16 -32.98
N LEU A 765 3.03 -10.12 -33.69
CA LEU A 765 3.57 -11.46 -33.90
C LEU A 765 4.00 -11.65 -35.36
N GLY A 766 5.17 -12.24 -35.57
CA GLY A 766 5.52 -12.79 -36.88
C GLY A 766 4.56 -13.92 -37.28
N GLU A 767 4.37 -14.15 -38.59
CA GLU A 767 3.37 -15.09 -39.11
C GLU A 767 3.47 -16.51 -38.50
N GLU A 768 4.69 -17.04 -38.40
CA GLU A 768 4.95 -18.35 -37.77
C GLU A 768 4.66 -18.36 -36.26
N GLN A 769 4.94 -17.28 -35.53
CA GLN A 769 4.56 -17.18 -34.11
C GLN A 769 3.04 -17.10 -33.96
N ALA A 770 2.36 -16.31 -34.79
CA ALA A 770 0.89 -16.22 -34.79
C ALA A 770 0.23 -17.56 -35.16
N LYS A 771 0.87 -18.38 -35.99
CA LYS A 771 0.44 -19.75 -36.32
C LYS A 771 0.63 -20.71 -35.13
N GLN A 772 1.79 -20.66 -34.47
CA GLN A 772 2.06 -21.45 -33.26
C GLN A 772 1.09 -21.13 -32.13
N TRP A 773 0.84 -19.84 -31.87
CA TRP A 773 -0.13 -19.40 -30.85
C TRP A 773 -1.57 -19.81 -31.18
N ARG A 774 -2.01 -19.72 -32.45
CA ARG A 774 -3.32 -20.23 -32.89
C ARG A 774 -3.46 -21.74 -32.66
N GLY A 775 -2.45 -22.53 -33.03
CA GLY A 775 -2.46 -23.98 -32.79
C GLY A 775 -2.58 -24.33 -31.31
N PHE A 776 -1.70 -23.74 -30.48
CA PHE A 776 -1.71 -23.94 -29.03
C PHE A 776 -3.04 -23.57 -28.38
N LEU A 777 -3.63 -22.43 -28.74
CA LEU A 777 -4.91 -21.99 -28.18
C LEU A 777 -6.11 -22.84 -28.65
N ALA A 778 -6.04 -23.40 -29.86
CA ALA A 778 -7.02 -24.39 -30.31
C ALA A 778 -6.90 -25.72 -29.56
N GLU A 779 -5.68 -26.15 -29.18
CA GLU A 779 -5.46 -27.30 -28.30
C GLU A 779 -5.96 -27.04 -26.86
N VAL A 780 -5.86 -25.81 -26.35
CA VAL A 780 -6.48 -25.40 -25.08
C VAL A 780 -8.00 -25.54 -25.15
N TRP A 781 -8.66 -25.04 -26.20
CA TRP A 781 -10.10 -25.25 -26.40
C TRP A 781 -10.47 -26.75 -26.48
N ALA A 782 -9.75 -27.51 -27.30
CA ALA A 782 -10.05 -28.93 -27.54
C ALA A 782 -10.00 -29.80 -26.27
N ARG A 783 -9.19 -29.43 -25.26
CA ARG A 783 -9.12 -30.14 -23.97
C ARG A 783 -10.38 -30.01 -23.11
N HIS A 784 -11.15 -28.93 -23.24
CA HIS A 784 -12.31 -28.65 -22.39
C HIS A 784 -13.65 -28.64 -23.16
N ALA A 785 -13.61 -28.71 -24.50
CA ALA A 785 -14.78 -28.47 -25.36
C ALA A 785 -15.96 -29.45 -25.15
N GLU A 786 -15.73 -30.67 -24.66
CA GLU A 786 -16.78 -31.63 -24.32
C GLU A 786 -17.48 -31.26 -23.00
N GLU A 787 -16.70 -31.05 -21.94
CA GLU A 787 -17.18 -30.68 -20.60
C GLU A 787 -17.89 -29.31 -20.61
N VAL A 788 -17.32 -28.32 -21.33
CA VAL A 788 -17.94 -26.99 -21.49
C VAL A 788 -19.27 -27.08 -22.21
N ARG A 789 -19.39 -27.85 -23.31
CA ARG A 789 -20.68 -28.01 -24.00
C ARG A 789 -21.72 -28.65 -23.08
N ALA A 790 -21.35 -29.66 -22.29
CA ALA A 790 -22.23 -30.27 -21.31
C ALA A 790 -22.69 -29.28 -20.20
N GLU A 791 -21.80 -28.40 -19.72
CA GLU A 791 -22.18 -27.33 -18.78
C GLU A 791 -23.16 -26.33 -19.40
N LEU A 792 -22.96 -25.94 -20.67
CA LEU A 792 -23.84 -25.01 -21.36
C LEU A 792 -25.20 -25.64 -21.70
N ASP A 793 -25.23 -26.90 -22.14
CA ASP A 793 -26.46 -27.64 -22.39
C ASP A 793 -27.31 -27.76 -21.11
N ALA A 794 -26.67 -28.01 -19.95
CA ALA A 794 -27.34 -28.04 -18.66
C ALA A 794 -27.90 -26.66 -18.26
N LEU A 795 -27.14 -25.58 -18.49
CA LEU A 795 -27.57 -24.21 -18.22
C LEU A 795 -28.83 -23.83 -19.03
N PHE A 796 -28.85 -24.12 -20.33
CA PHE A 796 -30.02 -23.80 -21.17
C PHE A 796 -31.20 -24.76 -20.99
N ALA A 797 -30.97 -25.98 -20.51
CA ALA A 797 -32.05 -26.91 -20.19
C ALA A 797 -32.86 -26.47 -18.95
N ASN A 798 -32.20 -25.95 -17.92
CA ASN A 798 -32.85 -25.46 -16.68
C ASN A 798 -32.20 -24.14 -16.21
N PRO A 799 -32.53 -22.99 -16.82
CA PRO A 799 -31.85 -21.72 -16.57
C PRO A 799 -32.10 -21.12 -15.18
N ASP A 800 -33.13 -21.59 -14.46
CA ASP A 800 -33.46 -21.16 -13.10
C ASP A 800 -32.68 -21.94 -12.00
N ASP A 801 -31.97 -23.02 -12.35
CA ASP A 801 -31.15 -23.80 -11.42
C ASP A 801 -29.79 -23.13 -11.13
N GLU A 802 -29.14 -23.52 -10.03
CA GLU A 802 -27.80 -23.01 -9.67
C GLU A 802 -26.70 -23.71 -10.47
N HIS A 803 -26.12 -23.01 -11.46
CA HIS A 803 -25.07 -23.54 -12.33
C HIS A 803 -23.66 -23.06 -11.96
N GLY A 804 -22.73 -24.00 -11.76
CA GLY A 804 -21.35 -23.68 -11.35
C GLY A 804 -20.44 -23.14 -12.47
N LEU A 805 -20.68 -23.53 -13.73
CA LEU A 805 -19.82 -23.25 -14.90
C LEU A 805 -18.33 -23.46 -14.60
N THR A 806 -17.99 -24.59 -13.96
CA THR A 806 -16.66 -24.87 -13.39
C THR A 806 -15.61 -25.00 -14.48
N GLU A 807 -15.86 -25.85 -15.48
CA GLU A 807 -14.91 -26.08 -16.58
C GLU A 807 -14.91 -24.91 -17.56
N THR A 808 -16.05 -24.26 -17.78
CA THR A 808 -16.13 -23.01 -18.56
C THR A 808 -15.27 -21.90 -17.94
N ARG A 809 -15.38 -21.68 -16.63
CA ARG A 809 -14.55 -20.69 -15.90
C ARG A 809 -13.08 -21.11 -15.85
N ARG A 810 -12.78 -22.41 -15.72
CA ARG A 810 -11.41 -22.94 -15.75
C ARG A 810 -10.73 -22.74 -17.10
N LEU A 811 -11.42 -23.03 -18.20
CA LEU A 811 -10.96 -22.81 -19.57
C LEU A 811 -10.66 -21.34 -19.85
N LEU A 812 -11.58 -20.44 -19.50
CA LEU A 812 -11.38 -18.99 -19.67
C LEU A 812 -10.20 -18.48 -18.82
N THR A 813 -10.08 -18.97 -17.58
CA THR A 813 -8.95 -18.66 -16.70
C THR A 813 -7.63 -19.17 -17.29
N GLU A 814 -7.58 -20.39 -17.82
CA GLU A 814 -6.39 -20.95 -18.47
C GLU A 814 -5.99 -20.11 -19.69
N ARG A 815 -6.95 -19.79 -20.57
CA ARG A 815 -6.75 -18.96 -21.77
C ARG A 815 -6.11 -17.60 -21.45
N LEU A 816 -6.57 -16.94 -20.39
CA LEU A 816 -6.07 -15.62 -20.00
C LEU A 816 -4.73 -15.73 -19.25
N GLN A 817 -4.59 -16.71 -18.35
CA GLN A 817 -3.34 -16.90 -17.61
C GLN A 817 -2.16 -17.31 -18.51
N TRP A 818 -2.39 -17.99 -19.64
CA TRP A 818 -1.32 -18.26 -20.61
C TRP A 818 -0.73 -16.99 -21.23
N THR A 819 -1.53 -15.96 -21.51
CA THR A 819 -1.03 -14.71 -22.10
C THR A 819 -0.41 -13.79 -21.05
N ILE A 820 -0.93 -13.80 -19.82
CA ILE A 820 -0.25 -13.21 -18.65
C ILE A 820 1.11 -13.89 -18.44
N ALA A 821 1.18 -15.22 -18.45
CA ALA A 821 2.44 -15.97 -18.30
C ALA A 821 3.44 -15.63 -19.41
N ALA A 822 2.99 -15.45 -20.66
CA ALA A 822 3.85 -15.08 -21.78
C ALA A 822 4.54 -13.73 -21.60
N ALA A 823 3.86 -12.75 -20.98
CA ALA A 823 4.40 -11.43 -20.67
C ALA A 823 5.23 -11.38 -19.36
N GLU A 824 4.87 -12.21 -18.36
CA GLU A 824 5.42 -12.11 -17.01
C GLU A 824 6.52 -13.15 -16.71
N VAL A 825 6.35 -14.43 -17.06
CA VAL A 825 7.35 -15.48 -16.72
C VAL A 825 8.74 -15.16 -17.29
N PRO A 826 8.88 -14.74 -18.57
CA PRO A 826 10.16 -14.29 -19.11
C PRO A 826 10.69 -13.02 -18.43
N PHE A 827 9.82 -12.13 -17.95
CA PHE A 827 10.20 -10.90 -17.26
C PHE A 827 10.75 -11.22 -15.86
N VAL A 828 10.06 -12.07 -15.08
CA VAL A 828 10.60 -12.55 -13.80
C VAL A 828 11.94 -13.28 -14.03
N ALA A 829 12.08 -14.04 -15.11
CA ALA A 829 13.34 -14.69 -15.47
C ALA A 829 14.47 -13.67 -15.72
N SER A 830 14.20 -12.54 -16.39
CA SER A 830 15.18 -11.49 -16.71
C SER A 830 15.64 -10.66 -15.50
N VAL A 831 14.78 -10.52 -14.48
CA VAL A 831 15.07 -9.71 -13.28
C VAL A 831 16.07 -10.39 -12.33
N SER A 832 16.98 -9.58 -11.79
CA SER A 832 18.01 -10.02 -10.85
C SER A 832 17.45 -10.48 -9.50
N PRO A 833 17.97 -11.55 -8.86
CA PRO A 833 17.55 -11.95 -7.50
C PRO A 833 17.84 -10.93 -6.39
N GLY A 834 18.63 -9.90 -6.66
CA GLY A 834 19.02 -8.86 -5.71
C GLY A 834 18.21 -7.57 -5.84
N ALA A 835 18.91 -6.43 -5.84
CA ALA A 835 18.36 -5.16 -6.29
C ALA A 835 18.48 -5.07 -7.83
N ASP A 836 17.53 -4.42 -8.48
CA ASP A 836 17.52 -4.21 -9.93
C ASP A 836 17.18 -2.74 -10.22
N PRO A 837 18.17 -1.82 -10.10
CA PRO A 837 17.95 -0.38 -10.20
C PRO A 837 17.61 0.09 -11.63
N ASP A 838 17.58 -0.83 -12.60
CA ASP A 838 17.18 -0.56 -13.98
C ASP A 838 15.73 -0.96 -14.28
N GLY A 839 15.05 -1.64 -13.34
CA GLY A 839 13.65 -2.05 -13.49
C GLY A 839 13.45 -3.37 -14.25
N GLY A 840 14.51 -4.14 -14.46
CA GLY A 840 14.52 -5.30 -15.36
C GLY A 840 14.68 -4.92 -16.83
N ARG A 841 14.58 -5.93 -17.72
CA ARG A 841 14.57 -5.73 -19.18
C ARG A 841 13.32 -6.37 -19.77
N LYS A 842 12.67 -5.71 -20.73
CA LYS A 842 11.56 -6.29 -21.50
C LYS A 842 12.11 -7.43 -22.38
N PRO A 843 11.76 -8.70 -22.12
CA PRO A 843 12.22 -9.84 -22.92
C PRO A 843 11.37 -9.96 -24.20
N PRO A 844 11.85 -10.67 -25.23
CA PRO A 844 11.02 -11.06 -26.37
C PRO A 844 9.96 -12.08 -25.94
N LEU A 845 8.83 -12.10 -26.66
CA LEU A 845 7.76 -13.08 -26.43
C LEU A 845 8.25 -14.50 -26.79
N PRO A 846 8.10 -15.50 -25.90
CA PRO A 846 8.46 -16.88 -26.19
C PRO A 846 7.44 -17.56 -27.11
N ALA A 847 7.88 -18.60 -27.81
CA ALA A 847 6.97 -19.55 -28.47
C ALA A 847 6.19 -20.37 -27.42
N PRO A 848 4.94 -20.80 -27.68
CA PRO A 848 4.11 -21.50 -26.69
C PRO A 848 4.77 -22.73 -26.04
N ALA A 849 5.43 -23.57 -26.84
CA ALA A 849 6.14 -24.76 -26.32
C ALA A 849 7.31 -24.39 -25.38
N GLN A 850 8.02 -23.29 -25.67
CA GLN A 850 9.07 -22.78 -24.79
C GLN A 850 8.45 -22.21 -23.50
N LEU A 851 7.32 -21.53 -23.59
CA LEU A 851 6.60 -20.98 -22.45
C LEU A 851 6.07 -22.07 -21.51
N SER A 852 5.45 -23.14 -22.03
CA SER A 852 5.00 -24.28 -21.20
C SER A 852 6.16 -24.85 -20.40
N SER A 853 7.31 -25.08 -21.05
CA SER A 853 8.51 -25.60 -20.40
C SER A 853 9.15 -24.62 -19.40
N GLN A 854 8.89 -23.31 -19.52
CA GLN A 854 9.27 -22.31 -18.52
C GLN A 854 8.32 -22.30 -17.31
N VAL A 855 7.01 -22.45 -17.54
CA VAL A 855 5.97 -22.54 -16.50
C VAL A 855 6.16 -23.81 -15.66
N GLU A 856 6.38 -24.97 -16.30
CA GLU A 856 6.67 -26.25 -15.65
C GLU A 856 7.85 -26.19 -14.68
N ARG A 857 8.91 -25.46 -15.06
CA ARG A 857 10.16 -25.33 -14.30
C ARG A 857 10.22 -24.12 -13.38
N TYR A 858 9.15 -23.32 -13.30
CA TYR A 858 9.14 -22.07 -12.56
C TYR A 858 9.27 -22.30 -11.05
N ASP A 859 10.33 -21.77 -10.43
CA ASP A 859 10.72 -22.10 -9.05
C ASP A 859 10.83 -20.90 -8.10
N VAL A 860 10.54 -19.67 -8.56
CA VAL A 860 10.80 -18.44 -7.79
C VAL A 860 10.05 -18.43 -6.45
N GLY A 861 8.81 -18.95 -6.46
CA GLY A 861 8.00 -19.18 -5.26
C GLY A 861 8.50 -20.29 -4.32
N ARG A 862 9.65 -20.94 -4.58
CA ARG A 862 10.31 -21.83 -3.60
C ARG A 862 11.54 -21.22 -2.94
N GLN A 863 12.07 -20.13 -3.49
CA GLN A 863 13.21 -19.41 -2.94
C GLN A 863 12.90 -18.85 -1.55
N ARG A 864 13.91 -18.84 -0.68
CA ARG A 864 13.88 -18.36 0.71
C ARG A 864 14.97 -17.33 0.93
N PHE A 865 15.00 -16.73 2.12
CA PHE A 865 15.99 -15.69 2.48
C PHE A 865 17.46 -16.11 2.25
N ALA A 866 17.78 -17.40 2.42
CA ALA A 866 19.11 -17.94 2.19
C ALA A 866 19.57 -17.88 0.71
N ASP A 867 18.64 -17.83 -0.24
CA ASP A 867 18.90 -17.87 -1.68
C ASP A 867 19.25 -16.48 -2.25
N LEU A 868 19.02 -15.41 -1.48
CA LEU A 868 19.44 -14.03 -1.80
C LEU A 868 20.96 -13.85 -1.84
N GLY A 869 21.72 -14.81 -1.30
CA GLY A 869 23.18 -14.81 -1.23
C GLY A 869 23.74 -14.03 -0.05
N GLU A 870 24.83 -14.54 0.53
CA GLU A 870 25.47 -13.97 1.72
C GLU A 870 25.83 -12.47 1.63
N PRO A 871 26.30 -11.90 0.49
CA PRO A 871 26.62 -10.47 0.43
C PRO A 871 25.41 -9.58 0.70
N ARG A 872 24.24 -9.93 0.14
CA ARG A 872 23.00 -9.17 0.28
C ARG A 872 22.37 -9.40 1.66
N ALA A 873 22.27 -10.66 2.09
CA ALA A 873 21.80 -11.00 3.43
C ALA A 873 22.61 -10.27 4.52
N LEU A 874 23.93 -10.23 4.39
CA LEU A 874 24.82 -9.54 5.33
C LEU A 874 24.69 -8.02 5.28
N SER A 875 24.58 -7.39 4.10
CA SER A 875 24.38 -5.93 3.98
C SER A 875 23.07 -5.50 4.65
N MET A 876 21.97 -6.22 4.39
CA MET A 876 20.68 -5.97 5.02
C MET A 876 20.73 -6.19 6.54
N ALA A 877 21.18 -7.36 7.00
CA ALA A 877 21.20 -7.69 8.43
C ALA A 877 22.05 -6.72 9.25
N THR A 878 23.22 -6.31 8.73
CA THR A 878 24.09 -5.33 9.41
C THR A 878 23.48 -3.93 9.39
N ARG A 879 22.93 -3.45 8.26
CA ARG A 879 22.33 -2.11 8.19
C ARG A 879 21.08 -2.00 9.08
N PHE A 880 20.12 -2.91 8.92
CA PHE A 880 18.91 -2.90 9.74
C PHE A 880 19.21 -3.17 11.22
N GLY A 881 20.15 -4.06 11.53
CA GLY A 881 20.62 -4.28 12.89
C GLY A 881 21.22 -3.03 13.54
N LEU A 882 22.05 -2.27 12.81
CA LEU A 882 22.63 -1.01 13.30
C LEU A 882 21.58 0.09 13.46
N LEU A 883 20.62 0.21 12.53
CA LEU A 883 19.51 1.16 12.62
C LEU A 883 18.58 0.82 13.79
N ALA A 884 18.14 -0.43 13.93
CA ALA A 884 17.31 -0.89 15.04
C ALA A 884 18.01 -0.72 16.39
N TYR A 885 19.29 -1.08 16.49
CA TYR A 885 20.12 -0.83 17.68
C TYR A 885 20.17 0.67 18.05
N ARG A 886 20.24 1.56 17.06
CA ARG A 886 20.24 3.02 17.28
C ARG A 886 18.89 3.55 17.74
N ALA A 887 17.79 3.02 17.17
CA ALA A 887 16.42 3.37 17.54
C ALA A 887 16.09 2.91 18.97
N ALA A 888 16.40 1.65 19.32
CA ALA A 888 16.10 1.05 20.62
C ALA A 888 16.96 1.57 21.80
N ARG A 889 17.99 2.39 21.56
CA ARG A 889 18.87 2.90 22.62
C ARG A 889 18.07 3.85 23.55
N PRO A 890 18.24 3.84 24.89
CA PRO A 890 17.45 4.71 25.79
C PRO A 890 17.71 6.22 25.67
N SER A 891 16.66 7.02 25.47
CA SER A 891 16.69 8.51 25.42
C SER A 891 16.63 9.13 26.82
N GLY A 892 17.00 10.41 26.94
CA GLY A 892 16.78 11.20 28.16
C GLY A 892 18.05 11.59 28.93
N ARG A 893 17.92 12.66 29.72
CA ARG A 893 18.90 13.13 30.70
C ARG A 893 18.50 12.54 32.05
N GLY A 894 19.31 11.62 32.57
CA GLY A 894 19.02 10.88 33.80
C GLY A 894 19.92 9.65 33.96
N VAL A 895 20.01 9.14 35.19
CA VAL A 895 20.93 8.05 35.57
C VAL A 895 20.51 6.73 34.92
N LEU A 896 19.23 6.37 34.93
CA LEU A 896 18.74 5.11 34.35
C LEU A 896 18.94 5.05 32.81
N PRO A 897 18.61 6.09 32.02
CA PRO A 897 19.01 6.16 30.60
C PRO A 897 20.53 6.15 30.37
N TRP A 898 21.34 6.64 31.31
CA TRP A 898 22.80 6.60 31.21
C TRP A 898 23.33 5.17 31.37
N PHE A 899 22.87 4.43 32.39
CA PHE A 899 23.21 3.00 32.55
C PHE A 899 22.70 2.18 31.36
N GLY A 900 21.46 2.37 30.94
CA GLY A 900 20.91 1.70 29.76
C GLY A 900 21.70 1.99 28.47
N ARG A 901 22.20 3.22 28.29
CA ARG A 901 23.13 3.56 27.19
C ARG A 901 24.48 2.84 27.31
N ARG A 902 25.03 2.65 28.51
CA ARG A 902 26.29 1.93 28.73
C ARG A 902 26.12 0.43 28.48
N ALA A 903 25.09 -0.20 29.06
CA ALA A 903 24.73 -1.60 28.83
C ALA A 903 24.51 -1.91 27.33
N MET A 904 23.69 -1.10 26.63
CA MET A 904 23.52 -1.22 25.17
C MET A 904 24.85 -1.13 24.41
N THR A 905 25.79 -0.28 24.86
CA THR A 905 27.09 -0.13 24.18
C THR A 905 27.98 -1.36 24.36
N LEU A 906 27.87 -2.07 25.50
CA LEU A 906 28.55 -3.34 25.78
C LEU A 906 27.91 -4.52 25.04
N ILE A 907 26.59 -4.54 24.85
CA ILE A 907 25.86 -5.61 24.13
C ILE A 907 26.05 -5.52 22.61
N LYS A 908 26.30 -4.31 22.08
CA LYS A 908 26.39 -4.05 20.64
C LYS A 908 27.34 -5.00 19.86
N PRO A 909 28.58 -5.30 20.31
CA PRO A 909 29.46 -6.23 19.60
C PRO A 909 28.87 -7.64 19.50
N LEU A 910 28.26 -8.13 20.58
CA LEU A 910 27.59 -9.43 20.61
C LEU A 910 26.40 -9.47 19.65
N LEU A 911 25.57 -8.42 19.65
CA LEU A 911 24.44 -8.28 18.72
C LEU A 911 24.90 -8.29 17.26
N MET A 912 25.97 -7.56 16.92
CA MET A 912 26.53 -7.54 15.57
C MET A 912 27.16 -8.88 15.18
N ALA A 913 27.83 -9.57 16.12
CA ALA A 913 28.38 -10.91 15.89
C ALA A 913 27.27 -11.95 15.62
N ILE A 914 26.17 -11.91 16.37
CA ILE A 914 24.99 -12.76 16.14
C ILE A 914 24.39 -12.48 14.77
N LEU A 915 24.16 -11.21 14.41
CA LEU A 915 23.63 -10.84 13.09
C LEU A 915 24.55 -11.28 11.95
N TYR A 916 25.87 -11.13 12.11
CA TYR A 916 26.86 -11.61 11.13
C TYR A 916 26.79 -13.14 10.98
N ALA A 917 26.69 -13.87 12.09
CA ALA A 917 26.61 -15.33 12.10
C ALA A 917 25.36 -15.87 11.39
N PHE A 918 24.20 -15.24 11.61
CA PHE A 918 22.97 -15.61 10.90
C PHE A 918 22.99 -15.21 9.41
N ALA A 919 23.56 -14.06 9.06
CA ALA A 919 23.48 -13.52 7.70
C ALA A 919 24.57 -14.01 6.74
N ALA A 920 25.72 -14.45 7.25
CA ALA A 920 26.82 -15.00 6.47
C ALA A 920 27.40 -16.28 7.12
N PRO A 921 26.59 -17.36 7.24
CA PRO A 921 26.95 -18.53 8.03
C PRO A 921 28.21 -19.24 7.52
N ARG A 922 28.55 -19.19 6.23
CA ARG A 922 29.80 -19.80 5.73
C ARG A 922 31.02 -18.98 6.16
N ARG A 923 30.90 -17.65 6.17
CA ARG A 923 31.97 -16.73 6.62
C ARG A 923 32.14 -16.75 8.12
N ALA A 924 31.04 -16.87 8.87
CA ALA A 924 31.06 -17.03 10.31
C ALA A 924 31.63 -18.39 10.72
N ALA A 925 31.30 -19.48 10.02
CA ALA A 925 31.94 -20.78 10.21
C ALA A 925 33.44 -20.73 9.89
N LEU A 926 33.86 -20.03 8.83
CA LEU A 926 35.27 -19.82 8.50
C LEU A 926 36.01 -19.00 9.58
N LEU A 927 35.42 -17.92 10.09
CA LEU A 927 35.99 -17.11 11.17
C LEU A 927 36.05 -17.88 12.49
N GLY A 928 35.00 -18.65 12.82
CA GLY A 928 34.96 -19.53 13.98
C GLY A 928 36.00 -20.65 13.89
N PHE A 929 36.20 -21.23 12.71
CA PHE A 929 37.26 -22.20 12.42
C PHE A 929 38.64 -21.56 12.63
N LEU A 930 38.93 -20.42 11.99
CA LEU A 930 40.21 -19.71 12.14
C LEU A 930 40.50 -19.35 13.61
N ALA A 931 39.48 -18.94 14.37
CA ALA A 931 39.62 -18.66 15.80
C ALA A 931 39.86 -19.94 16.64
N ALA A 932 39.16 -21.03 16.35
CA ALA A 932 39.34 -22.32 17.02
C ALA A 932 40.72 -22.94 16.71
N SER A 933 41.18 -22.84 15.47
CA SER A 933 42.54 -23.19 15.05
C SER A 933 43.56 -22.34 15.80
N ALA A 934 43.41 -21.01 15.85
CA ALA A 934 44.33 -20.14 16.59
C ALA A 934 44.41 -20.52 18.08
N VAL A 935 43.29 -20.81 18.74
CA VAL A 935 43.27 -21.26 20.14
C VAL A 935 43.95 -22.62 20.31
N THR A 936 43.67 -23.60 19.44
CA THR A 936 44.30 -24.93 19.53
C THR A 936 45.81 -24.91 19.25
N PHE A 937 46.27 -24.08 18.31
CA PHE A 937 47.70 -23.86 18.06
C PHE A 937 48.42 -23.16 19.24
N THR A 938 47.73 -22.43 20.12
CA THR A 938 48.34 -21.82 21.32
C THR A 938 48.57 -22.79 22.50
N GLY A 939 48.12 -24.05 22.41
CA GLY A 939 48.27 -25.04 23.48
C GLY A 939 47.35 -24.81 24.71
N ILE A 940 46.55 -23.74 24.70
CA ILE A 940 45.60 -23.39 25.78
C ILE A 940 44.38 -24.32 25.68
N GLY A 941 44.48 -25.48 26.32
CA GLY A 941 43.36 -26.42 26.44
C GLY A 941 42.20 -25.82 27.23
N LEU A 942 40.96 -26.20 26.89
CA LEU A 942 39.72 -25.72 27.52
C LEU A 942 39.63 -25.91 29.06
N GLY A 943 40.52 -26.72 29.65
CA GLY A 943 40.66 -26.88 31.10
C GLY A 943 41.50 -25.81 31.81
N SER A 944 42.12 -24.88 31.09
CA SER A 944 42.99 -23.82 31.63
C SER A 944 42.26 -22.52 32.01
N LEU A 945 40.99 -22.63 32.40
CA LEU A 945 40.36 -21.60 33.22
C LEU A 945 41.01 -21.58 34.62
N PRO A 946 41.16 -20.41 35.27
CA PRO A 946 41.79 -20.32 36.58
C PRO A 946 40.92 -21.03 37.64
N GLY A 947 41.32 -22.26 37.99
CA GLY A 947 40.63 -23.09 38.99
C GLY A 947 40.73 -24.61 38.80
N THR A 948 41.12 -25.12 37.62
CA THR A 948 41.12 -26.58 37.34
C THR A 948 42.46 -27.10 36.82
N GLN A 949 43.46 -27.22 37.71
CA GLN A 949 44.64 -28.04 37.43
C GLN A 949 44.40 -29.50 37.83
N ILE A 950 44.48 -30.40 36.86
CA ILE A 950 44.80 -31.81 37.06
C ILE A 950 45.84 -32.18 36.01
N LEU A 951 47.12 -32.22 36.40
CA LEU A 951 48.22 -32.99 35.80
C LEU A 951 49.43 -32.92 36.74
N SER A 952 50.29 -33.94 36.73
CA SER A 952 51.26 -34.25 37.80
C SER A 952 52.62 -33.56 37.67
N ALA A 953 53.35 -33.50 38.80
CA ALA A 953 54.59 -32.73 38.97
C ALA A 953 55.81 -33.19 38.14
N GLU A 954 55.74 -34.32 37.43
CA GLU A 954 56.91 -34.90 36.72
C GLU A 954 57.22 -34.23 35.36
N GLN A 955 56.35 -33.36 34.83
CA GLN A 955 56.57 -32.73 33.52
C GLN A 955 57.49 -31.48 33.55
N HIS A 956 57.97 -31.05 34.73
CA HIS A 956 58.75 -29.82 34.85
C HIS A 956 60.27 -29.97 34.55
N GLU A 957 60.84 -31.18 34.63
CA GLU A 957 62.30 -31.39 34.54
C GLU A 957 62.82 -31.75 33.13
N SER A 958 61.99 -32.23 32.21
CA SER A 958 62.48 -32.74 30.90
C SER A 958 62.78 -31.66 29.86
N ALA A 959 62.43 -30.39 30.10
CA ALA A 959 62.54 -29.31 29.13
C ALA A 959 63.94 -28.63 29.06
N PHE A 960 64.90 -29.01 29.91
CA PHE A 960 66.15 -28.25 30.11
C PHE A 960 67.45 -28.90 29.58
N GLN A 961 67.39 -30.02 28.85
CA GLN A 961 68.58 -30.63 28.25
C GLN A 961 68.39 -31.04 26.79
N SER A 962 69.46 -30.86 26.01
CA SER A 962 69.56 -30.99 24.54
C SER A 962 68.90 -29.84 23.75
N SER A 963 69.52 -29.17 22.77
CA SER A 963 70.78 -29.46 22.07
C SER A 963 71.47 -28.19 21.54
N PHE A 964 72.79 -28.05 21.72
CA PHE A 964 73.70 -27.48 20.72
C PHE A 964 75.13 -27.96 21.01
N VAL A 965 75.68 -28.79 20.13
CA VAL A 965 77.11 -29.15 20.09
C VAL A 965 77.64 -28.71 18.73
N VAL A 966 78.58 -27.76 18.72
CA VAL A 966 79.36 -27.41 17.52
C VAL A 966 80.76 -27.96 17.73
N SER A 967 81.21 -28.80 16.79
CA SER A 967 82.52 -29.43 16.81
C SER A 967 83.59 -28.50 16.23
N ALA A 968 84.67 -28.28 16.99
CA ALA A 968 86.02 -28.02 16.46
C ALA A 968 87.07 -28.23 17.57
N GLY A 969 88.14 -28.95 17.26
CA GLY A 969 89.42 -28.86 17.98
C GLY A 969 90.54 -28.43 17.01
N PRO A 970 91.84 -28.54 17.35
CA PRO A 970 92.39 -28.98 18.66
C PRO A 970 93.67 -28.23 19.16
N PHE A 971 93.97 -28.33 20.47
CA PHE A 971 95.25 -28.02 21.18
C PHE A 971 95.85 -26.57 21.04
N ALA A 972 96.70 -26.03 21.93
CA ALA A 972 97.50 -26.55 23.07
C ALA A 972 97.60 -25.48 24.22
N PRO A 973 98.23 -25.77 25.40
CA PRO A 973 98.06 -24.98 26.64
C PRO A 973 99.22 -24.04 27.03
N GLY A 974 99.00 -23.09 27.97
CA GLY A 974 100.07 -22.31 28.61
C GLY A 974 99.59 -21.32 29.69
N ALA A 975 100.16 -21.39 30.89
CA ALA A 975 99.71 -20.74 32.13
C ALA A 975 100.17 -19.28 32.37
N ALA A 976 99.63 -18.72 33.47
CA ALA A 976 100.22 -17.71 34.38
C ALA A 976 100.06 -16.19 34.14
N GLU A 977 99.26 -15.59 35.06
CA GLU A 977 99.57 -14.43 35.94
C GLU A 977 99.73 -12.96 35.47
N ALA A 978 99.05 -12.10 36.25
CA ALA A 978 99.45 -10.75 36.71
C ALA A 978 99.21 -9.51 35.81
N PRO A 979 99.27 -8.27 36.36
CA PRO A 979 98.44 -7.80 37.47
C PRO A 979 97.85 -6.37 37.25
N MET A 980 97.26 -5.78 38.30
CA MET A 980 96.81 -4.38 38.37
C MET A 980 97.87 -3.33 37.97
N LEU A 981 97.40 -2.19 37.43
CA LEU A 981 97.95 -0.87 37.73
C LEU A 981 96.82 0.16 37.87
N ALA A 982 96.90 0.99 38.92
CA ALA A 982 95.97 2.09 39.24
C ALA A 982 96.53 3.45 38.72
N PRO A 983 95.90 4.61 39.01
CA PRO A 983 96.02 5.23 40.35
C PRO A 983 94.73 5.93 40.87
N ALA A 984 94.81 6.49 42.07
CA ALA A 984 93.69 6.95 42.90
C ALA A 984 93.51 8.49 42.99
N VAL A 985 92.30 8.92 43.37
CA VAL A 985 91.95 10.13 44.15
C VAL A 985 90.63 9.84 44.93
N ALA A 986 90.32 10.48 46.05
CA ALA A 986 90.69 10.01 47.39
C ALA A 986 89.80 10.61 48.51
N CYS A 987 89.18 9.76 49.34
CA CYS A 987 88.56 10.07 50.66
C CYS A 987 87.35 11.04 50.71
N PRO A 988 86.58 11.13 51.84
CA PRO A 988 86.66 10.34 53.09
C PRO A 988 85.32 9.71 53.62
N GLU A 989 85.51 8.68 54.45
CA GLU A 989 84.83 8.37 55.74
C GLU A 989 83.31 8.47 55.99
N SER A 990 82.75 7.29 56.31
CA SER A 990 81.92 6.99 57.52
C SER A 990 80.51 7.57 57.73
N GLY A 991 79.67 6.76 58.38
CA GLY A 991 78.72 7.28 59.37
C GLY A 991 77.24 7.34 58.98
N THR A 992 76.49 6.31 59.40
CA THR A 992 75.10 6.39 59.94
C THR A 992 74.07 7.35 59.32
N GLY A 993 72.95 6.77 58.86
CA GLY A 993 71.63 7.45 58.93
C GLY A 993 70.90 7.60 57.59
N SER A 994 69.66 7.10 57.60
CA SER A 994 68.53 7.33 56.70
C SER A 994 68.57 8.52 55.71
N ASP A 995 68.14 8.24 54.48
CA ASP A 995 67.34 9.05 53.54
C ASP A 995 67.54 10.58 53.45
N VAL A 996 67.69 11.07 52.21
CA VAL A 996 66.63 11.87 51.54
C VAL A 996 66.92 11.98 50.03
N ALA A 997 65.84 12.03 49.23
CA ALA A 997 65.84 12.04 47.77
C ALA A 997 65.98 13.43 47.12
N CYS A 998 66.38 13.44 45.84
CA CYS A 998 65.95 14.36 44.75
C CYS A 998 66.61 13.88 43.43
N ALA A 999 65.98 13.87 42.26
CA ALA A 999 64.57 14.07 41.90
C ALA A 999 64.29 13.41 40.53
N ASP A 1000 63.05 13.00 40.27
CA ASP A 1000 62.64 12.37 39.01
C ASP A 1000 62.70 13.32 37.80
N SER A 1001 63.08 12.79 36.64
CA SER A 1001 62.85 13.46 35.35
C SER A 1001 62.32 12.47 34.30
N PHE A 1002 61.11 12.77 33.80
CA PHE A 1002 60.33 11.93 32.87
C PHE A 1002 61.00 11.81 31.49
N GLY A 1003 61.38 10.60 31.09
CA GLY A 1003 61.89 10.30 29.74
C GLY A 1003 60.77 9.92 28.76
N TRP A 1004 60.69 10.59 27.60
CA TRP A 1004 59.62 10.36 26.60
C TRP A 1004 60.03 9.46 25.42
N PHE A 1005 61.31 9.08 25.31
CA PHE A 1005 61.83 8.13 24.32
C PHE A 1005 62.91 7.23 24.95
N GLY A 1006 62.52 6.03 25.40
CA GLY A 1006 63.44 5.05 25.97
C GLY A 1006 62.73 3.74 26.32
N GLY A 1007 62.68 2.81 25.37
CA GLY A 1007 61.99 1.52 25.57
C GLY A 1007 61.53 0.84 24.29
N VAL A 1008 62.45 0.53 23.37
CA VAL A 1008 62.18 -0.40 22.26
C VAL A 1008 62.63 -1.81 22.69
N PRO A 1009 61.72 -2.80 22.86
CA PRO A 1009 62.11 -4.15 23.24
C PRO A 1009 62.79 -4.87 22.06
N GLY A 1010 64.02 -5.34 22.24
CA GLY A 1010 64.84 -5.96 21.18
C GLY A 1010 64.36 -7.31 20.62
N ASN A 1011 63.18 -7.81 21.03
CA ASN A 1011 62.72 -9.17 20.73
C ASN A 1011 61.68 -9.31 19.60
N TRP A 1012 61.23 -8.22 18.96
CA TRP A 1012 60.11 -8.29 18.00
C TRP A 1012 60.39 -9.08 16.71
N LEU A 1013 61.67 -9.21 16.35
CA LEU A 1013 62.16 -9.95 15.18
C LEU A 1013 62.69 -11.35 15.53
N VAL A 1014 62.68 -11.75 16.80
CA VAL A 1014 63.14 -13.08 17.22
C VAL A 1014 62.16 -14.13 16.71
N VAL A 1015 62.69 -15.10 15.97
CA VAL A 1015 61.95 -16.30 15.58
C VAL A 1015 61.71 -17.13 16.83
N ALA A 1016 60.47 -17.17 17.32
CA ALA A 1016 60.08 -18.06 18.39
C ALA A 1016 60.13 -19.50 17.88
N ASP A 1017 61.06 -20.30 18.38
CA ASP A 1017 61.18 -21.70 18.02
C ASP A 1017 60.26 -22.55 18.91
N PHE A 1018 59.12 -22.97 18.37
CA PHE A 1018 58.12 -23.79 19.06
C PHE A 1018 58.41 -25.31 18.95
N SER A 1019 59.59 -25.73 18.46
CA SER A 1019 59.93 -27.14 18.25
C SER A 1019 59.92 -28.02 19.52
N GLY A 1020 59.87 -27.42 20.72
CA GLY A 1020 59.79 -28.13 22.01
C GLY A 1020 58.39 -28.23 22.64
N THR A 1021 57.36 -27.53 22.14
CA THR A 1021 56.03 -27.61 22.76
C THR A 1021 55.32 -28.89 22.35
N SER A 1022 55.13 -29.82 23.28
CA SER A 1022 54.31 -31.01 23.04
C SER A 1022 52.86 -30.60 22.77
N PHE A 1023 52.44 -30.70 21.51
CA PHE A 1023 51.06 -30.45 21.12
C PHE A 1023 50.15 -31.53 21.73
N GLY A 1024 49.55 -31.22 22.88
CA GLY A 1024 48.61 -32.10 23.57
C GLY A 1024 47.32 -32.33 22.76
N ALA A 1025 46.30 -32.93 23.41
CA ALA A 1025 45.05 -33.34 22.76
C ALA A 1025 44.33 -32.25 21.93
N GLY A 1026 44.65 -30.97 22.14
CA GLY A 1026 44.21 -29.85 21.30
C GLY A 1026 44.58 -29.98 19.81
N ALA A 1027 45.71 -30.60 19.44
CA ALA A 1027 46.06 -30.80 18.02
C ALA A 1027 45.26 -31.92 17.36
N LEU A 1028 44.94 -33.00 18.09
CA LEU A 1028 44.00 -34.03 17.62
C LEU A 1028 42.58 -33.44 17.46
N LEU A 1029 42.17 -32.54 18.34
CA LEU A 1029 40.95 -31.74 18.21
C LEU A 1029 40.99 -30.79 17.01
N ALA A 1030 42.13 -30.13 16.75
CA ALA A 1030 42.32 -29.29 15.57
C ALA A 1030 42.17 -30.11 14.28
N MET A 1031 42.89 -31.22 14.14
CA MET A 1031 42.75 -32.14 13.00
C MET A 1031 41.32 -32.67 12.85
N LEU A 1032 40.66 -33.03 13.95
CA LEU A 1032 39.26 -33.46 13.95
C LEU A 1032 38.33 -32.34 13.43
N PHE A 1033 38.53 -31.09 13.89
CA PHE A 1033 37.78 -29.93 13.40
C PHE A 1033 38.12 -29.58 11.95
N THR A 1034 39.36 -29.73 11.49
CA THR A 1034 39.77 -29.59 10.09
C THR A 1034 39.06 -30.62 9.21
N VAL A 1035 39.00 -31.89 9.64
CA VAL A 1035 38.27 -32.95 8.95
C VAL A 1035 36.77 -32.68 8.94
N VAL A 1036 36.16 -32.33 10.08
CA VAL A 1036 34.73 -31.98 10.17
C VAL A 1036 34.40 -30.77 9.29
N PHE A 1037 35.25 -29.75 9.26
CA PHE A 1037 35.10 -28.56 8.42
C PHE A 1037 35.23 -28.89 6.93
N ALA A 1038 36.20 -29.73 6.53
CA ALA A 1038 36.37 -30.16 5.15
C ALA A 1038 35.21 -31.05 4.67
N VAL A 1039 34.69 -31.92 5.54
CA VAL A 1039 33.49 -32.73 5.29
C VAL A 1039 32.25 -31.84 5.17
N TRP A 1040 32.06 -30.88 6.08
CA TRP A 1040 30.91 -29.95 6.07
C TRP A 1040 30.93 -28.99 4.86
N SER A 1041 32.07 -28.38 4.57
CA SER A 1041 32.23 -27.46 3.44
C SER A 1041 32.11 -28.21 2.11
N GLY A 1042 32.69 -29.40 2.01
CA GLY A 1042 32.54 -30.31 0.88
C GLY A 1042 31.08 -30.76 0.66
N TRP A 1043 30.37 -31.16 1.72
CA TRP A 1043 28.95 -31.52 1.66
C TRP A 1043 28.05 -30.33 1.24
N ARG A 1044 28.46 -29.08 1.52
CA ARG A 1044 27.80 -27.87 1.00
C ARG A 1044 28.18 -27.53 -0.45
N LEU A 1045 29.43 -27.78 -0.87
CA LEU A 1045 29.86 -27.61 -2.27
C LEU A 1045 29.26 -28.67 -3.21
N ALA A 1046 28.98 -29.87 -2.69
CA ALA A 1046 28.38 -31.01 -3.39
C ALA A 1046 27.15 -30.65 -4.25
N HIS A 1047 26.33 -29.69 -3.82
CA HIS A 1047 25.16 -29.23 -4.57
C HIS A 1047 25.47 -28.64 -5.96
N ARG A 1048 26.72 -28.24 -6.23
CA ARG A 1048 27.15 -27.80 -7.57
C ARG A 1048 27.68 -28.92 -8.49
N PHE A 1049 27.92 -30.12 -7.95
CA PHE A 1049 28.63 -31.21 -8.65
C PHE A 1049 27.78 -32.48 -8.87
N GLY A 1050 26.45 -32.36 -8.81
CA GLY A 1050 25.52 -33.44 -9.17
C GLY A 1050 25.31 -34.53 -8.10
N ARG A 1051 24.65 -35.62 -8.49
CA ARG A 1051 24.37 -36.79 -7.62
C ARG A 1051 25.45 -37.87 -7.83
N GLY A 1052 25.91 -38.50 -6.75
CA GLY A 1052 26.87 -39.62 -6.79
C GLY A 1052 28.19 -39.35 -6.06
N LEU A 1053 29.16 -40.24 -6.23
CA LEU A 1053 30.47 -40.21 -5.55
C LEU A 1053 31.31 -38.96 -5.87
N ALA A 1054 31.16 -38.42 -7.09
CA ALA A 1054 31.86 -37.20 -7.54
C ALA A 1054 31.62 -35.98 -6.63
N ARG A 1055 30.48 -35.93 -5.92
CA ARG A 1055 30.15 -34.86 -4.97
C ARG A 1055 31.11 -34.74 -3.78
N TRP A 1056 31.89 -35.79 -3.51
CA TRP A 1056 32.83 -35.85 -2.40
C TRP A 1056 34.29 -35.57 -2.81
N LEU A 1057 34.61 -35.52 -4.10
CA LEU A 1057 35.97 -35.28 -4.58
C LEU A 1057 36.53 -33.91 -4.15
N PRO A 1058 35.79 -32.78 -4.24
CA PRO A 1058 36.27 -31.49 -3.73
C PRO A 1058 36.46 -31.52 -2.20
N SER A 1059 35.58 -32.21 -1.48
CA SER A 1059 35.65 -32.41 -0.02
C SER A 1059 36.94 -33.10 0.38
N ALA A 1060 37.23 -34.23 -0.27
CA ALA A 1060 38.40 -35.05 -0.01
C ALA A 1060 39.69 -34.33 -0.41
N PHE A 1061 39.71 -33.63 -1.54
CA PHE A 1061 40.87 -32.84 -1.96
C PHE A 1061 41.17 -31.69 -0.99
N ILE A 1062 40.14 -30.95 -0.54
CA ILE A 1062 40.31 -29.88 0.46
C ILE A 1062 40.75 -30.46 1.81
N ALA A 1063 40.17 -31.59 2.25
CA ALA A 1063 40.58 -32.28 3.47
C ALA A 1063 42.06 -32.70 3.41
N VAL A 1064 42.47 -33.35 2.32
CA VAL A 1064 43.86 -33.79 2.13
C VAL A 1064 44.81 -32.60 2.00
N ALA A 1065 44.46 -31.54 1.26
CA ALA A 1065 45.30 -30.36 1.14
C ALA A 1065 45.47 -29.63 2.48
N LEU A 1066 44.42 -29.52 3.29
CA LEU A 1066 44.49 -28.95 4.64
C LEU A 1066 45.28 -29.85 5.58
N LEU A 1067 45.05 -31.17 5.59
CA LEU A 1067 45.81 -32.12 6.41
C LEU A 1067 47.29 -32.18 6.00
N VAL A 1068 47.62 -32.05 4.71
CA VAL A 1068 49.02 -31.98 4.23
C VAL A 1068 49.65 -30.65 4.62
N ALA A 1069 48.94 -29.53 4.53
CA ALA A 1069 49.43 -28.24 5.03
C ALA A 1069 49.63 -28.25 6.56
N GLU A 1070 48.69 -28.84 7.31
CA GLU A 1070 48.74 -28.99 8.77
C GLU A 1070 49.85 -29.96 9.19
N PHE A 1071 50.05 -31.07 8.49
CA PHE A 1071 51.18 -31.99 8.67
C PHE A 1071 52.53 -31.35 8.30
N TRP A 1072 52.57 -30.54 7.25
CA TRP A 1072 53.77 -29.77 6.86
C TRP A 1072 54.13 -28.70 7.91
N LEU A 1073 53.12 -28.00 8.45
CA LEU A 1073 53.29 -27.07 9.56
C LEU A 1073 53.74 -27.78 10.86
N PHE A 1074 53.19 -28.96 11.13
CA PHE A 1074 53.55 -29.81 12.27
C PHE A 1074 54.99 -30.36 12.17
N THR A 1075 55.45 -30.70 10.97
CA THR A 1075 56.79 -31.28 10.74
C THR A 1075 57.90 -30.26 10.52
N THR A 1076 57.60 -29.00 10.20
CA THR A 1076 58.61 -27.95 9.94
C THR A 1076 58.79 -26.92 11.07
N GLY A 1077 57.80 -26.76 11.96
CA GLY A 1077 57.84 -25.80 13.07
C GLY A 1077 57.56 -24.36 12.62
N PHE A 1078 56.68 -23.67 13.34
CA PHE A 1078 56.13 -22.37 12.94
C PHE A 1078 57.14 -21.22 13.17
N ARG A 1079 58.05 -20.97 12.22
CA ARG A 1079 59.10 -19.93 12.32
C ARG A 1079 58.63 -18.49 12.02
N LEU A 1080 57.51 -18.08 12.59
CA LEU A 1080 57.02 -16.69 12.50
C LEU A 1080 57.13 -16.02 13.87
N GLY A 1081 58.00 -15.01 13.97
CA GLY A 1081 58.06 -14.14 15.15
C GLY A 1081 56.75 -13.34 15.33
N PRO A 1082 56.56 -12.67 16.48
CA PRO A 1082 55.31 -11.98 16.83
C PRO A 1082 54.83 -10.98 15.77
N LEU A 1083 55.76 -10.28 15.11
CA LEU A 1083 55.48 -9.36 14.00
C LEU A 1083 54.94 -10.08 12.76
N GLY A 1084 55.44 -11.28 12.46
CA GLY A 1084 54.98 -12.12 11.35
C GLY A 1084 53.55 -12.64 11.57
N LEU A 1085 53.21 -13.03 12.81
CA LEU A 1085 51.85 -13.37 13.22
C LEU A 1085 50.88 -12.19 13.05
N ALA A 1086 51.29 -10.98 13.44
CA ALA A 1086 50.47 -9.77 13.25
C ALA A 1086 50.21 -9.45 11.76
N LEU A 1087 51.22 -9.63 10.90
CA LEU A 1087 51.08 -9.46 9.44
C LEU A 1087 50.14 -10.51 8.82
N VAL A 1088 50.27 -11.78 9.22
CA VAL A 1088 49.37 -12.86 8.78
C VAL A 1088 47.93 -12.58 9.23
N ALA A 1089 47.70 -12.12 10.47
CA ALA A 1089 46.38 -11.73 10.95
C ALA A 1089 45.77 -10.55 10.14
N ALA A 1090 46.58 -9.55 9.78
CA ALA A 1090 46.16 -8.43 8.95
C ALA A 1090 45.83 -8.85 7.49
N LEU A 1091 46.57 -9.82 6.93
CA LEU A 1091 46.30 -10.43 5.63
C LEU A 1091 45.02 -11.28 5.65
N LEU A 1092 44.82 -12.11 6.67
CA LEU A 1092 43.60 -12.92 6.85
C LEU A 1092 42.35 -12.08 7.14
N THR A 1093 42.52 -10.87 7.70
CA THR A 1093 41.44 -9.89 7.85
C THR A 1093 40.84 -9.46 6.50
N TRP A 1094 41.65 -9.39 5.44
CA TRP A 1094 41.22 -8.87 4.14
C TRP A 1094 40.09 -9.69 3.47
N PRO A 1095 40.17 -11.03 3.33
CA PRO A 1095 39.05 -11.83 2.83
C PRO A 1095 37.83 -11.84 3.77
N ALA A 1096 38.04 -11.78 5.09
CA ALA A 1096 36.93 -11.65 6.05
C ALA A 1096 36.18 -10.30 5.89
N ALA A 1097 36.90 -9.24 5.56
CA ALA A 1097 36.40 -7.89 5.33
C ALA A 1097 35.78 -7.66 3.94
N VAL A 1098 35.64 -8.67 3.07
CA VAL A 1098 35.14 -8.52 1.68
C VAL A 1098 33.78 -7.81 1.57
N ALA A 1099 32.93 -7.88 2.60
CA ALA A 1099 31.65 -7.16 2.66
C ALA A 1099 31.79 -5.63 2.79
N TYR A 1100 32.97 -5.13 3.16
CA TYR A 1100 33.23 -3.72 3.40
C TYR A 1100 33.58 -2.96 2.10
N ARG A 1101 33.41 -1.63 2.09
CA ARG A 1101 33.99 -0.74 1.07
C ARG A 1101 35.51 -0.87 1.05
N SER A 1102 36.14 -0.67 -0.11
CA SER A 1102 37.59 -0.84 -0.32
C SER A 1102 38.44 -0.10 0.72
N ALA A 1103 38.15 1.18 0.98
CA ALA A 1103 38.84 1.98 2.00
C ALA A 1103 38.68 1.42 3.43
N ALA A 1104 37.54 0.80 3.73
CA ALA A 1104 37.26 0.23 5.04
C ALA A 1104 37.82 -1.20 5.21
N ARG A 1105 38.12 -1.92 4.11
CA ARG A 1105 38.95 -3.14 4.16
C ARG A 1105 40.38 -2.80 4.57
N VAL A 1106 40.97 -1.77 3.95
CA VAL A 1106 42.26 -1.21 4.34
C VAL A 1106 42.22 -0.80 5.82
N GLY A 1107 41.21 -0.02 6.23
CA GLY A 1107 41.02 0.35 7.63
C GLY A 1107 40.91 -0.83 8.59
N ALA A 1108 40.20 -1.91 8.22
CA ALA A 1108 40.07 -3.11 9.05
C ALA A 1108 41.39 -3.88 9.19
N SER A 1109 42.13 -4.10 8.10
CA SER A 1109 43.45 -4.76 8.13
C SER A 1109 44.50 -3.93 8.89
N VAL A 1110 44.50 -2.60 8.72
CA VAL A 1110 45.35 -1.69 9.51
C VAL A 1110 44.96 -1.73 10.99
N LEU A 1111 43.66 -1.77 11.32
CA LEU A 1111 43.19 -1.88 12.70
C LEU A 1111 43.59 -3.22 13.35
N THR A 1112 43.52 -4.34 12.62
CA THR A 1112 44.06 -5.63 13.08
C THR A 1112 45.54 -5.52 13.41
N LEU A 1113 46.32 -4.96 12.49
CA LEU A 1113 47.78 -4.82 12.66
C LEU A 1113 48.09 -3.97 13.90
N LEU A 1114 47.43 -2.82 14.06
CA LEU A 1114 47.61 -1.93 15.21
C LEU A 1114 47.20 -2.58 16.54
N VAL A 1115 46.11 -3.36 16.57
CA VAL A 1115 45.67 -4.05 17.80
C VAL A 1115 46.62 -5.18 18.16
N PHE A 1116 47.06 -6.00 17.19
CA PHE A 1116 48.05 -7.06 17.44
C PHE A 1116 49.39 -6.48 17.94
N VAL A 1117 49.91 -5.43 17.29
CA VAL A 1117 51.15 -4.76 17.71
C VAL A 1117 50.97 -4.06 19.06
N GLY A 1118 49.82 -3.44 19.33
CA GLY A 1118 49.54 -2.78 20.61
C GLY A 1118 49.43 -3.76 21.78
N VAL A 1119 48.79 -4.92 21.59
CA VAL A 1119 48.77 -5.99 22.60
C VAL A 1119 50.16 -6.58 22.82
N LEU A 1120 50.94 -6.77 21.75
CA LEU A 1120 52.35 -7.19 21.85
C LEU A 1120 53.25 -6.18 22.57
N TRP A 1121 52.90 -4.89 22.55
CA TRP A 1121 53.64 -3.86 23.28
C TRP A 1121 53.24 -3.75 24.76
N LEU A 1122 51.97 -4.02 25.08
CA LEU A 1122 51.42 -3.99 26.44
C LEU A 1122 51.71 -5.27 27.25
N CYS A 1123 51.89 -6.41 26.59
CA CYS A 1123 52.35 -7.63 27.25
C CYS A 1123 53.87 -7.60 27.43
N GLU A 1124 54.36 -7.50 28.66
CA GLU A 1124 55.79 -7.67 28.94
C GLU A 1124 56.31 -9.01 28.37
N PRO A 1125 57.55 -9.06 27.83
CA PRO A 1125 58.09 -10.26 27.18
C PRO A 1125 58.07 -11.54 28.04
N ASN A 1126 58.02 -11.39 29.37
CA ASN A 1126 58.09 -12.49 30.33
C ASN A 1126 56.72 -12.85 30.97
N ALA A 1127 55.65 -12.09 30.70
CA ALA A 1127 54.37 -12.23 31.42
C ALA A 1127 53.42 -13.30 30.84
N PHE A 1128 53.62 -13.73 29.59
CA PHE A 1128 52.79 -14.76 28.93
C PHE A 1128 53.66 -15.78 28.19
N SER A 1129 54.24 -16.73 28.92
CA SER A 1129 55.11 -17.80 28.40
C SER A 1129 54.42 -18.86 27.53
N GLY A 1130 53.14 -18.68 27.18
CA GLY A 1130 52.41 -19.58 26.29
C GLY A 1130 51.16 -18.93 25.71
N GLY A 1131 51.24 -18.44 24.47
CA GLY A 1131 50.11 -18.17 23.57
C GLY A 1131 49.04 -17.12 23.96
N GLY A 1132 48.91 -16.74 25.23
CA GLY A 1132 47.78 -15.97 25.75
C GLY A 1132 47.63 -14.58 25.12
N TRP A 1133 48.73 -13.95 24.73
CA TRP A 1133 48.70 -12.67 24.01
C TRP A 1133 48.00 -12.78 22.64
N ILE A 1134 48.05 -13.94 21.97
CA ILE A 1134 47.36 -14.17 20.68
C ILE A 1134 45.85 -14.25 20.90
N VAL A 1135 45.40 -14.95 21.95
CA VAL A 1135 43.98 -15.02 22.33
C VAL A 1135 43.47 -13.62 22.71
N LEU A 1136 44.25 -12.87 23.49
CA LEU A 1136 43.94 -11.51 23.91
C LEU A 1136 43.92 -10.53 22.72
N ALA A 1137 44.90 -10.58 21.82
CA ALA A 1137 44.95 -9.80 20.59
C ALA A 1137 43.80 -10.15 19.62
N THR A 1138 43.43 -11.42 19.51
CA THR A 1138 42.28 -11.88 18.71
C THR A 1138 40.97 -11.35 19.29
N GLY A 1139 40.79 -11.44 20.62
CA GLY A 1139 39.64 -10.89 21.32
C GLY A 1139 39.51 -9.37 21.18
N PHE A 1140 40.60 -8.62 21.37
CA PHE A 1140 40.63 -7.18 21.16
C PHE A 1140 40.45 -6.79 19.69
N THR A 1141 40.94 -7.59 18.73
CA THR A 1141 40.75 -7.34 17.29
C THR A 1141 39.29 -7.56 16.91
N ALA A 1142 38.67 -8.65 17.37
CA ALA A 1142 37.24 -8.89 17.19
C ALA A 1142 36.41 -7.74 17.79
N TYR A 1143 36.74 -7.28 18.99
CA TYR A 1143 36.10 -6.11 19.61
C TYR A 1143 36.30 -4.83 18.77
N ALA A 1144 37.53 -4.54 18.34
CA ALA A 1144 37.87 -3.35 17.55
C ALA A 1144 37.17 -3.35 16.18
N HIS A 1145 37.08 -4.50 15.50
CA HIS A 1145 36.32 -4.66 14.26
C HIS A 1145 34.81 -4.45 14.50
N MET A 1146 34.24 -4.98 15.59
CA MET A 1146 32.84 -4.74 15.94
C MET A 1146 32.58 -3.27 16.28
N VAL A 1147 33.56 -2.56 16.86
CA VAL A 1147 33.51 -1.11 17.04
C VAL A 1147 33.59 -0.38 15.70
N LEU A 1148 34.47 -0.77 14.77
CA LEU A 1148 34.61 -0.22 13.42
C LEU A 1148 33.30 -0.35 12.62
N VAL A 1149 32.75 -1.58 12.53
CA VAL A 1149 31.41 -1.89 11.98
C VAL A 1149 30.32 -1.04 12.62
N GLY A 1150 30.47 -0.76 13.92
CA GLY A 1150 29.54 0.06 14.68
C GLY A 1150 29.68 1.57 14.54
N THR A 1151 30.71 2.10 13.88
CA THR A 1151 31.08 3.54 13.94
C THR A 1151 31.28 4.21 12.59
N VAL A 1152 31.80 3.47 11.61
CA VAL A 1152 32.02 3.94 10.23
C VAL A 1152 30.94 3.35 9.33
N ASP A 1153 30.57 4.04 8.24
CA ASP A 1153 29.71 3.46 7.20
C ASP A 1153 30.53 2.49 6.34
N VAL A 1154 30.67 1.26 6.85
CA VAL A 1154 31.54 0.22 6.29
C VAL A 1154 30.90 -0.49 5.09
N LEU A 1155 29.57 -0.39 4.95
CA LEU A 1155 28.74 -1.22 4.07
C LEU A 1155 28.72 -0.74 2.62
N ALA A 1156 28.31 -1.59 1.68
CA ALA A 1156 28.08 -1.19 0.29
C ALA A 1156 27.14 0.04 0.20
N PRO A 1157 27.31 0.94 -0.79
CA PRO A 1157 26.39 2.05 -1.00
C PRO A 1157 24.98 1.52 -1.31
N ARG A 1158 23.95 2.33 -0.99
CA ARG A 1158 22.55 2.01 -1.33
C ARG A 1158 22.40 1.81 -2.85
N PRO A 1159 21.62 0.81 -3.30
CA PRO A 1159 21.37 0.57 -4.73
C PRO A 1159 20.33 1.57 -5.28
N ARG A 1160 20.69 2.85 -5.31
CA ARG A 1160 19.95 3.96 -5.95
C ARG A 1160 20.67 4.38 -7.24
N ARG A 1161 19.94 4.92 -8.22
CA ARG A 1161 20.55 5.50 -9.42
C ARG A 1161 21.24 6.82 -9.07
N ARG A 1162 22.15 7.26 -9.94
CA ARG A 1162 22.92 8.52 -9.73
C ARG A 1162 22.07 9.79 -9.91
N ALA A 1163 20.96 9.70 -10.64
CA ALA A 1163 20.04 10.81 -10.87
C ALA A 1163 19.30 11.21 -9.58
N ASP A 1164 18.92 10.21 -8.76
CA ASP A 1164 18.18 10.27 -7.50
C ASP A 1164 18.86 11.12 -6.38
N PHE A 1165 20.06 11.66 -6.67
CA PHE A 1165 20.85 12.49 -5.75
C PHE A 1165 21.12 13.90 -6.27
N ALA A 1166 20.76 14.22 -7.52
CA ALA A 1166 20.67 15.61 -7.94
C ALA A 1166 19.36 16.16 -7.38
N PRO A 1167 19.36 17.25 -6.57
CA PRO A 1167 18.12 17.96 -6.33
C PRO A 1167 17.63 18.49 -7.68
N LYS A 1168 16.61 17.85 -8.27
CA LYS A 1168 15.77 18.50 -9.29
C LYS A 1168 15.37 19.84 -8.65
N ALA A 1169 15.78 20.95 -9.25
CA ALA A 1169 15.36 22.26 -8.74
C ALA A 1169 13.83 22.27 -8.68
N PRO A 1170 13.20 22.91 -7.67
CA PRO A 1170 11.76 23.08 -7.69
C PRO A 1170 11.37 23.66 -9.05
N PRO A 1171 10.28 23.19 -9.69
CA PRO A 1171 9.86 23.73 -10.97
C PRO A 1171 9.75 25.24 -10.79
N ARG A 1172 10.64 25.97 -11.47
CA ARG A 1172 10.59 27.43 -11.42
C ARG A 1172 9.23 27.81 -11.96
N THR A 1173 8.44 28.47 -11.13
CA THR A 1173 7.28 29.23 -11.62
C THR A 1173 7.75 30.01 -12.83
N ILE A 1174 7.15 29.73 -13.98
CA ILE A 1174 7.46 30.44 -15.22
C ILE A 1174 6.78 31.79 -15.06
N THR A 1175 7.37 32.67 -14.27
CA THR A 1175 7.05 34.08 -14.31
C THR A 1175 7.33 34.53 -15.74
N PRO A 1176 6.29 34.94 -16.50
CA PRO A 1176 6.53 35.44 -17.84
C PRO A 1176 7.49 36.61 -17.73
N LYS A 1177 8.57 36.54 -18.49
CA LYS A 1177 9.55 37.63 -18.57
C LYS A 1177 8.82 38.85 -19.12
N ALA A 1178 8.41 39.75 -18.23
CA ALA A 1178 7.90 41.04 -18.64
C ALA A 1178 9.01 41.76 -19.41
N GLU A 1179 8.79 42.00 -20.70
CA GLU A 1179 9.69 42.76 -21.55
C GLU A 1179 9.63 44.24 -21.15
N LEU A 1180 10.38 44.59 -20.11
CA LEU A 1180 10.67 45.97 -19.73
C LEU A 1180 11.81 46.54 -20.61
N SER A 1181 11.50 46.66 -21.91
CA SER A 1181 12.25 47.49 -22.86
C SER A 1181 11.41 47.73 -24.11
N ASP A 1182 10.59 48.79 -24.06
CA ASP A 1182 10.44 49.82 -25.11
C ASP A 1182 9.05 50.48 -25.06
N LEU A 1183 8.95 51.62 -24.39
CA LEU A 1183 8.60 52.92 -25.00
C LEU A 1183 8.51 54.04 -23.95
N ALA A 1184 8.53 55.28 -24.46
CA ALA A 1184 8.61 56.55 -23.73
C ALA A 1184 7.31 56.95 -22.99
#